data_AF-A0A3V2NZF1-F1
#
_entry.id   AF-A0A3V2NZF1-F1
#
_cell.length_a   1.000
_cell.length_b   1.000
_cell.length_c   1.000
_cell.angle_alpha   90.00
_cell.angle_beta   90.00
_cell.angle_gamma   90.00
#
_symmetry.space_group_name_H-M   'P 1'
#
loop_
_entity.id
_entity.type
_entity.pdbx_description
1 polymer ?
#
loop_
_entity_poly.entity_id
_entity_poly.type
_entity_poly.pdbx_seq_one_letter_code
_entity_poly.pdbx_strand_id
1 'polypeptide(L)'
;MNKIYSLKYSTVAGGFIAVSEFARKCTCRGTGKARLKAAVLLSLLAFSGLADASIVSADIDYQLFRDFAENKGLFRPGATNIAIYDKQGNLAGTLNKAVMPDFSAVNTGDGVATLIDPQYVASVRHNSDWHFNSLRFGDGGNEYTSVSRNDHPYGADSKDFALPRLNKLVTEVAPAAVTTASYKEIADSSRFPLFYRLGSGSQYTQTAGDISKGSYTRIDGAYAYLTGGLLPAVSAVPSIGLSGAGTVHDLIGNTIKNVNAFDEVMVSRPTAGDSGSPVFGWDAVNQQWVLVAVHSGGSSRNDIDGSNNPATGNSYATVIPADFVNRIIRGNYDAPVMFNASAGAPLSWSFDRNAGTGALTQGATTYVMHGQKGNDLNAGKNLIFQGATGQVDLKNSVSQGAGSLTFRNDYTVATSNGSTWTGAGIIVDKEASVNWQVNGVKGDNLHKIGQGTLVVSASGVNEGGLKVGDGTVVLNQQADSKGQVQAFSSVNIASGRPTVVLADGRQVDPDNISWGYRGGTLDVNGNSLTFHRLKAADYGAVLANQAASRATVTLDYTLRAGDVALNSWSESRRGTVGDLYKYNNPYTKTTDYFILKQDKYSYFPTHQGSDNTWEFVGHSQSDAQKLVADRFNAAGYLFHGQLKGNLNVENRLPAGTTSGALVLDGSADISGTFTQENGRLTLQGHPVIHAWSSQSLADRLASTGDHSILTRPTSFDQKDWENRTFTFDRLLLKNTDFGLGRNASLNTTIEATDSVITLGDRRIFIDRKDGDGTAFVSEEGTSEAVNDADRSRFNGSAVLNGNTRLDILNATFRGDITGNHGSQVALSRNGVWNMTKSSTLDSFRSRGGTLSLVTENWTPKTLTVNTMHASSMHIAMGVSTADSTSDRISILHQATGGHNTLDLSSLFDQTVILKNDLTLASAPAGTSHGYFSFASLNRGFTVYIPDTQVQEKDNYVLWQLKHHASLDTGSSSLPGAGNNGNNGNNGNNGNNGNNGNNG
;
A
#
# COMPACT_ATOMS: atom_id res chain seq x y z
N MET A 1 48.84 51.40 11.06
CA MET A 1 48.77 51.71 9.61
C MET A 1 47.48 51.11 9.07
N ASN A 2 46.58 51.98 8.61
CA ASN A 2 45.22 51.64 8.18
C ASN A 2 45.24 50.70 6.98
N LYS A 3 44.63 49.51 7.11
CA LYS A 3 44.41 48.62 5.96
C LYS A 3 43.14 49.07 5.24
N ILE A 4 43.32 49.67 4.08
CA ILE A 4 42.22 50.09 3.19
C ILE A 4 41.70 48.83 2.46
N TYR A 5 40.39 48.63 2.50
CA TYR A 5 39.70 47.52 1.84
C TYR A 5 38.78 48.07 0.73
N SER A 6 38.62 47.32 -0.36
CA SER A 6 37.67 47.61 -1.45
C SER A 6 36.52 46.61 -1.46
N LEU A 7 35.28 47.06 -1.70
CA LEU A 7 34.13 46.17 -1.85
C LEU A 7 34.05 45.65 -3.29
N LYS A 8 33.97 44.32 -3.49
CA LYS A 8 33.77 43.69 -4.80
C LYS A 8 32.61 42.69 -4.75
N TYR A 9 31.78 42.69 -5.79
CA TYR A 9 30.64 41.79 -5.90
C TYR A 9 31.11 40.36 -6.16
N SER A 10 30.68 39.42 -5.32
CA SER A 10 30.93 37.98 -5.48
C SER A 10 29.64 37.27 -5.90
N THR A 11 29.66 36.64 -7.07
CA THR A 11 28.53 35.88 -7.60
C THR A 11 28.27 34.59 -6.81
N VAL A 12 29.27 34.05 -6.12
CA VAL A 12 29.13 32.86 -5.27
C VAL A 12 28.49 33.21 -3.91
N ALA A 13 28.72 34.44 -3.41
CA ALA A 13 28.19 34.90 -2.14
C ALA A 13 26.92 35.77 -2.28
N GLY A 14 26.49 36.08 -3.50
CA GLY A 14 25.29 36.88 -3.78
C GLY A 14 25.36 38.36 -3.35
N GLY A 15 26.55 38.90 -3.07
CA GLY A 15 26.69 40.26 -2.51
C GLY A 15 28.11 40.83 -2.59
N PHE A 16 28.26 42.09 -2.17
CA PHE A 16 29.56 42.79 -2.11
C PHE A 16 30.35 42.37 -0.86
N ILE A 17 31.61 41.98 -1.06
CA ILE A 17 32.52 41.56 0.01
C ILE A 17 33.77 42.44 0.03
N ALA A 18 34.31 42.71 1.22
CA ALA A 18 35.51 43.53 1.39
C ALA A 18 36.77 42.69 1.10
N VAL A 19 37.58 43.15 0.15
CA VAL A 19 38.85 42.51 -0.25
C VAL A 19 39.99 43.53 -0.22
N SER A 20 41.22 43.04 0.01
CA SER A 20 42.43 43.86 -0.03
C SER A 20 42.62 44.51 -1.41
N GLU A 21 42.95 45.81 -1.46
CA GLU A 21 43.17 46.57 -2.70
C GLU A 21 44.30 46.02 -3.59
N PHE A 22 45.16 45.13 -3.08
CA PHE A 22 46.29 44.57 -3.82
C PHE A 22 45.98 43.28 -4.61
N ALA A 23 44.74 42.78 -4.59
CA ALA A 23 44.36 41.61 -5.37
C ALA A 23 44.21 41.95 -6.88
N ARG A 24 45.26 41.65 -7.67
CA ARG A 24 45.25 41.72 -9.15
C ARG A 24 44.91 40.36 -9.78
N LYS A 25 44.24 40.45 -10.93
CA LYS A 25 43.67 39.38 -11.77
C LYS A 25 44.73 38.32 -12.15
N CYS A 26 44.61 37.09 -11.63
CA CYS A 26 45.39 35.96 -12.11
C CYS A 26 44.85 35.53 -13.49
N THR A 27 45.70 35.64 -14.50
CA THR A 27 45.48 35.10 -15.85
C THR A 27 46.43 33.91 -16.02
N CYS A 28 45.89 32.70 -16.13
CA CYS A 28 46.67 31.51 -16.47
C CYS A 28 46.57 31.26 -17.98
N ARG A 29 47.68 31.43 -18.69
CA ARG A 29 47.89 31.03 -20.10
C ARG A 29 48.03 29.50 -20.18
N GLY A 30 47.41 28.90 -21.19
CA GLY A 30 47.46 27.46 -21.44
C GLY A 30 48.65 26.99 -22.26
N THR A 31 48.97 25.71 -22.10
CA THR A 31 49.66 24.86 -23.07
C THR A 31 48.95 23.51 -23.11
N GLY A 32 48.63 23.05 -24.32
CA GLY A 32 47.53 22.12 -24.57
C GLY A 32 47.86 20.64 -24.45
N LYS A 33 46.78 19.84 -24.41
CA LYS A 33 46.70 18.45 -24.89
C LYS A 33 45.23 18.10 -25.18
N ALA A 34 45.02 17.56 -26.39
CA ALA A 34 43.94 16.71 -26.90
C ALA A 34 42.47 17.08 -26.62
N ARG A 35 41.78 17.40 -27.72
CA ARG A 35 40.35 17.64 -27.92
C ARG A 35 39.43 16.70 -27.14
N LEU A 36 38.69 17.21 -26.16
CA LEU A 36 37.40 16.64 -25.76
C LEU A 36 36.49 17.76 -25.18
N LYS A 37 35.30 17.87 -25.77
CA LYS A 37 34.07 18.50 -25.22
C LYS A 37 34.09 20.02 -24.98
N ALA A 38 33.72 20.76 -26.04
CA ALA A 38 33.00 22.04 -25.93
C ALA A 38 32.23 22.33 -27.23
N ALA A 39 31.27 21.47 -27.55
CA ALA A 39 30.27 21.71 -28.59
C ALA A 39 28.90 21.13 -28.15
N VAL A 40 28.53 21.32 -26.88
CA VAL A 40 27.28 20.78 -26.28
C VAL A 40 26.48 21.90 -25.59
N LEU A 41 26.54 23.13 -26.10
CA LEU A 41 25.69 24.21 -25.57
C LEU A 41 25.08 25.12 -26.64
N LEU A 42 25.13 24.73 -27.92
CA LEU A 42 24.58 25.54 -28.99
C LEU A 42 24.01 24.71 -30.17
N SER A 43 23.33 23.61 -29.87
CA SER A 43 22.47 22.89 -30.83
C SER A 43 21.00 22.82 -30.38
N LEU A 44 20.63 23.56 -29.33
CA LEU A 44 19.26 23.74 -28.84
C LEU A 44 18.44 24.80 -29.61
N LEU A 45 18.91 25.30 -30.77
CA LEU A 45 18.29 26.44 -31.47
C LEU A 45 18.10 26.28 -32.98
N ALA A 46 18.17 25.06 -33.54
CA ALA A 46 17.94 24.88 -34.98
C ALA A 46 17.21 23.58 -35.31
N PHE A 47 16.00 23.43 -34.77
CA PHE A 47 14.87 22.80 -35.46
C PHE A 47 13.61 23.47 -34.91
N SER A 48 13.21 24.58 -35.54
CA SER A 48 11.90 25.19 -35.34
C SER A 48 10.84 24.31 -36.00
N GLY A 49 10.39 23.32 -35.23
CA GLY A 49 9.10 22.64 -35.33
C GLY A 49 8.47 22.73 -33.93
N LEU A 50 7.22 23.17 -33.85
CA LEU A 50 6.73 23.93 -32.71
C LEU A 50 5.99 23.04 -31.71
N ALA A 51 6.31 23.27 -30.44
CA ALA A 51 5.89 22.50 -29.28
C ALA A 51 4.38 22.56 -29.05
N ASP A 52 3.76 21.40 -28.82
CA ASP A 52 2.48 21.30 -28.13
C ASP A 52 2.72 20.84 -26.68
N ALA A 53 1.78 21.00 -25.72
CA ALA A 53 1.91 20.59 -24.29
C ALA A 53 0.66 19.96 -23.56
N SER A 54 0.77 19.05 -22.59
CA SER A 54 -0.27 18.20 -21.98
C SER A 54 -1.32 19.08 -21.32
N ILE A 55 -2.54 19.07 -21.85
CA ILE A 55 -3.61 20.00 -21.45
C ILE A 55 -4.76 19.24 -20.81
N VAL A 56 -5.21 19.76 -19.67
CA VAL A 56 -6.41 19.32 -18.96
C VAL A 56 -7.29 20.50 -18.57
N SER A 57 -8.54 20.24 -18.19
CA SER A 57 -9.49 21.28 -17.75
C SER A 57 -8.99 22.02 -16.51
N ALA A 58 -9.20 23.34 -16.46
CA ALA A 58 -8.99 24.13 -15.25
C ALA A 58 -10.17 24.05 -14.25
N ASP A 59 -11.33 23.55 -14.66
CA ASP A 59 -12.56 23.52 -13.84
C ASP A 59 -12.65 22.26 -12.98
N ILE A 60 -11.83 21.26 -13.28
CA ILE A 60 -11.68 20.02 -12.51
C ILE A 60 -10.44 20.15 -11.62
N ASP A 61 -10.50 19.62 -10.41
CA ASP A 61 -9.34 19.54 -9.51
C ASP A 61 -8.17 18.83 -10.17
N TYR A 62 -7.02 19.52 -10.26
CA TYR A 62 -5.85 19.01 -10.96
C TYR A 62 -5.34 17.68 -10.36
N GLN A 63 -5.55 17.47 -9.06
CA GLN A 63 -5.23 16.23 -8.35
C GLN A 63 -5.90 14.99 -8.98
N LEU A 64 -7.10 15.11 -9.54
CA LEU A 64 -7.78 13.97 -10.16
C LEU A 64 -7.04 13.45 -11.41
N PHE A 65 -6.42 14.32 -12.20
CA PHE A 65 -5.62 13.90 -13.36
C PHE A 65 -4.30 13.24 -12.96
N ARG A 66 -3.75 13.60 -11.78
CA ARG A 66 -2.58 12.97 -11.17
C ARG A 66 -2.94 11.57 -10.65
N ASP A 67 -4.01 11.50 -9.83
CA ASP A 67 -4.50 10.23 -9.27
C ASP A 67 -4.92 9.25 -10.37
N PHE A 68 -5.57 9.73 -11.43
CA PHE A 68 -5.92 8.92 -12.60
C PHE A 68 -4.67 8.29 -13.23
N ALA A 69 -3.63 9.08 -13.47
CA ALA A 69 -2.42 8.62 -14.15
C ALA A 69 -1.58 7.65 -13.31
N GLU A 70 -1.68 7.72 -11.98
CA GLU A 70 -0.94 6.86 -11.05
C GLU A 70 -1.80 5.72 -10.47
N ASN A 71 -3.05 5.56 -10.92
CA ASN A 71 -4.04 4.62 -10.38
C ASN A 71 -4.25 4.73 -8.85
N LYS A 72 -4.28 5.96 -8.34
CA LYS A 72 -4.42 6.30 -6.92
C LYS A 72 -5.79 6.90 -6.61
N GLY A 73 -6.08 7.11 -5.32
CA GLY A 73 -7.37 7.65 -4.88
C GLY A 73 -8.57 6.86 -5.42
N LEU A 74 -9.46 7.55 -6.13
CA LEU A 74 -10.66 6.97 -6.76
C LEU A 74 -10.36 6.07 -7.96
N PHE A 75 -9.16 6.17 -8.54
CA PHE A 75 -8.79 5.56 -9.83
C PHE A 75 -7.97 4.28 -9.69
N ARG A 76 -8.16 3.55 -8.59
CA ARG A 76 -7.56 2.22 -8.41
C ARG A 76 -8.05 1.27 -9.52
N PRO A 77 -7.19 0.34 -10.01
CA PRO A 77 -7.58 -0.56 -11.10
C PRO A 77 -8.83 -1.37 -10.72
N GLY A 78 -9.76 -1.50 -11.66
CA GLY A 78 -11.05 -2.18 -11.42
C GLY A 78 -12.18 -1.29 -10.89
N ALA A 79 -11.90 -0.04 -10.49
CA ALA A 79 -12.95 0.90 -10.06
C ALA A 79 -13.95 1.19 -11.20
N THR A 80 -15.23 1.38 -10.86
CA THR A 80 -16.33 1.62 -11.81
C THR A 80 -17.20 2.78 -11.35
N ASN A 81 -17.92 3.41 -12.27
CA ASN A 81 -18.91 4.46 -11.96
C ASN A 81 -18.29 5.61 -11.15
N ILE A 82 -17.10 6.06 -11.56
CA ILE A 82 -16.37 7.10 -10.85
C ILE A 82 -16.99 8.45 -11.20
N ALA A 83 -17.72 9.04 -10.26
CA ALA A 83 -18.30 10.36 -10.39
C ALA A 83 -17.21 11.44 -10.27
N ILE A 84 -17.18 12.35 -11.25
CA ILE A 84 -16.24 13.47 -11.30
C ILE A 84 -17.01 14.75 -11.08
N TYR A 85 -16.55 15.57 -10.14
CA TYR A 85 -17.14 16.84 -9.80
C TYR A 85 -16.23 17.99 -10.25
N ASP A 86 -16.83 19.10 -10.63
CA ASP A 86 -16.11 20.36 -10.83
C ASP A 86 -15.71 21.01 -9.49
N LYS A 87 -14.91 22.06 -9.56
CA LYS A 87 -14.46 22.85 -8.40
C LYS A 87 -15.59 23.53 -7.63
N GLN A 88 -16.79 23.65 -8.22
CA GLN A 88 -17.99 24.19 -7.57
C GLN A 88 -18.82 23.10 -6.90
N GLY A 89 -18.44 21.82 -7.03
CA GLY A 89 -19.12 20.67 -6.47
C GLY A 89 -20.27 20.13 -7.32
N ASN A 90 -20.44 20.58 -8.57
CA ASN A 90 -21.43 20.02 -9.48
C ASN A 90 -20.87 18.77 -10.17
N LEU A 91 -21.75 17.81 -10.48
CA LEU A 91 -21.36 16.62 -11.24
C LEU A 91 -20.97 17.02 -12.67
N ALA A 92 -19.68 16.94 -12.99
CA ALA A 92 -19.15 17.21 -14.32
C ALA A 92 -19.31 16.00 -15.26
N GLY A 93 -19.27 14.78 -14.72
CA GLY A 93 -19.51 13.56 -15.48
C GLY A 93 -19.24 12.29 -14.69
N THR A 94 -19.33 11.13 -15.33
CA THR A 94 -19.04 9.85 -14.68
C THR A 94 -18.25 8.94 -15.63
N LEU A 95 -17.16 8.36 -15.14
CA LEU A 95 -16.42 7.32 -15.84
C LEU A 95 -17.10 5.97 -15.60
N ASN A 96 -17.99 5.57 -16.53
CA ASN A 96 -18.84 4.39 -16.40
C ASN A 96 -18.85 3.44 -17.62
N LYS A 97 -18.13 3.78 -18.70
CA LYS A 97 -18.10 2.96 -19.93
C LYS A 97 -17.28 1.67 -19.77
N ALA A 98 -16.31 1.65 -18.86
CA ALA A 98 -15.48 0.50 -18.54
C ALA A 98 -14.92 0.60 -17.11
N VAL A 99 -14.41 -0.51 -16.58
CA VAL A 99 -13.59 -0.51 -15.35
C VAL A 99 -12.32 0.32 -15.56
N MET A 100 -11.79 0.94 -14.51
CA MET A 100 -10.51 1.64 -14.56
C MET A 100 -9.38 0.65 -14.92
N PRO A 101 -8.56 0.91 -15.96
CA PRO A 101 -7.44 0.05 -16.32
C PRO A 101 -6.31 0.09 -15.30
N ASP A 102 -5.44 -0.92 -15.37
CA ASP A 102 -4.15 -0.95 -14.69
C ASP A 102 -3.06 -0.36 -15.60
N PHE A 103 -2.52 0.79 -15.22
CA PHE A 103 -1.45 1.48 -15.94
C PHE A 103 -0.04 1.09 -15.49
N SER A 104 0.11 0.10 -14.59
CA SER A 104 1.41 -0.27 -14.03
C SER A 104 2.45 -0.74 -15.07
N ALA A 105 2.02 -1.18 -16.26
CA ALA A 105 2.91 -1.50 -17.38
C ALA A 105 3.63 -0.27 -17.97
N VAL A 106 3.21 0.95 -17.63
CA VAL A 106 3.80 2.19 -18.13
C VAL A 106 5.01 2.57 -17.29
N ASN A 107 6.09 3.04 -17.93
CA ASN A 107 7.29 3.52 -17.25
C ASN A 107 6.94 4.64 -16.27
N THR A 108 7.22 4.47 -14.98
CA THR A 108 6.88 5.47 -13.96
C THR A 108 7.84 6.66 -13.93
N GLY A 109 9.02 6.52 -14.55
CA GLY A 109 10.00 7.61 -14.62
C GLY A 109 9.54 8.80 -15.46
N ASP A 110 8.97 8.55 -16.65
CA ASP A 110 8.55 9.59 -17.59
C ASP A 110 7.32 9.24 -18.44
N GLY A 111 6.74 8.04 -18.30
CA GLY A 111 5.54 7.66 -19.03
C GLY A 111 5.69 7.51 -20.55
N VAL A 112 6.91 7.46 -21.10
CA VAL A 112 7.13 7.43 -22.57
C VAL A 112 7.31 6.03 -23.15
N ALA A 113 7.23 5.00 -22.32
CA ALA A 113 7.40 3.60 -22.72
C ALA A 113 6.41 2.71 -21.95
N THR A 114 5.89 1.69 -22.62
CA THR A 114 4.92 0.75 -22.02
C THR A 114 5.37 -0.69 -22.24
N LEU A 115 5.46 -1.49 -21.18
CA LEU A 115 5.80 -2.91 -21.23
C LEU A 115 4.69 -3.69 -21.96
N ILE A 116 5.04 -4.40 -23.04
CA ILE A 116 4.09 -5.18 -23.85
C ILE A 116 4.47 -6.66 -24.00
N ASP A 117 5.68 -6.99 -23.62
CA ASP A 117 6.19 -8.34 -23.40
C ASP A 117 7.07 -8.28 -22.13
N PRO A 118 7.24 -9.35 -21.35
CA PRO A 118 8.06 -9.29 -20.13
C PRO A 118 9.49 -8.76 -20.33
N GLN A 119 9.99 -8.71 -21.57
CA GLN A 119 11.30 -8.16 -21.90
C GLN A 119 11.28 -7.02 -22.93
N TYR A 120 10.12 -6.52 -23.36
CA TYR A 120 10.05 -5.47 -24.38
C TYR A 120 9.04 -4.38 -24.04
N VAL A 121 9.45 -3.13 -24.28
CA VAL A 121 8.58 -1.96 -24.17
C VAL A 121 8.26 -1.39 -25.56
N ALA A 122 7.07 -0.83 -25.73
CA ALA A 122 6.68 -0.05 -26.90
C ALA A 122 6.91 1.44 -26.65
N SER A 123 7.48 2.14 -27.63
CA SER A 123 7.68 3.59 -27.64
C SER A 123 7.81 4.09 -29.08
N VAL A 124 8.27 5.32 -29.28
CA VAL A 124 8.53 5.92 -30.59
C VAL A 124 10.02 5.99 -30.92
N ARG A 125 10.34 5.95 -32.21
CA ARG A 125 11.73 5.91 -32.69
C ARG A 125 12.45 7.24 -32.48
N HIS A 126 11.75 8.37 -32.52
CA HIS A 126 12.40 9.67 -32.35
C HIS A 126 12.81 9.97 -30.89
N ASN A 127 12.33 9.20 -29.90
CA ASN A 127 12.79 9.34 -28.51
C ASN A 127 14.26 8.93 -28.40
N SER A 128 15.09 9.74 -27.73
CA SER A 128 16.52 9.42 -27.57
C SER A 128 16.76 8.22 -26.64
N ASP A 129 17.97 7.64 -26.67
CA ASP A 129 18.35 6.50 -25.79
C ASP A 129 18.22 6.80 -24.30
N TRP A 130 18.28 8.07 -23.92
CA TRP A 130 18.14 8.49 -22.53
C TRP A 130 16.86 7.94 -21.88
N HIS A 131 15.75 7.91 -22.61
CA HIS A 131 14.46 7.39 -22.14
C HIS A 131 14.45 5.87 -21.91
N PHE A 132 15.40 5.14 -22.49
CA PHE A 132 15.40 3.67 -22.45
C PHE A 132 16.51 3.09 -21.59
N ASN A 133 17.34 3.95 -20.97
CA ASN A 133 18.47 3.50 -20.16
C ASN A 133 18.15 3.31 -18.67
N SER A 134 17.04 3.89 -18.20
CA SER A 134 16.59 3.86 -16.79
C SER A 134 15.06 3.72 -16.73
N LEU A 135 14.54 2.60 -17.22
CA LEU A 135 13.10 2.30 -17.18
C LEU A 135 12.74 1.72 -15.81
N ARG A 136 11.63 2.18 -15.24
CA ARG A 136 11.15 1.81 -13.90
C ARG A 136 9.66 1.49 -13.94
N PHE A 137 9.24 0.51 -13.16
CA PHE A 137 7.84 0.07 -13.11
C PHE A 137 7.34 0.03 -11.66
N GLY A 138 6.02 0.06 -11.46
CA GLY A 138 5.43 -0.05 -10.13
C GLY A 138 5.75 1.15 -9.22
N ASP A 139 6.50 0.92 -8.14
CA ASP A 139 6.90 1.93 -7.16
C ASP A 139 8.16 2.74 -7.56
N GLY A 140 8.80 2.40 -8.68
CA GLY A 140 10.02 3.07 -9.13
C GLY A 140 11.30 2.65 -8.39
N GLY A 141 11.24 1.72 -7.43
CA GLY A 141 12.38 1.17 -6.69
C GLY A 141 13.19 0.13 -7.47
N ASN A 142 13.04 0.09 -8.79
CA ASN A 142 13.63 -0.87 -9.71
C ASN A 142 14.09 -0.17 -10.99
N GLU A 143 15.02 -0.77 -11.71
CA GLU A 143 15.60 -0.18 -12.91
C GLU A 143 15.93 -1.26 -13.95
N TYR A 144 15.53 -0.98 -15.20
CA TYR A 144 15.76 -1.80 -16.38
C TYR A 144 16.40 -0.94 -17.46
N THR A 145 17.33 -1.54 -18.22
CA THR A 145 18.08 -0.85 -19.26
C THR A 145 17.84 -1.54 -20.60
N SER A 146 17.60 -0.75 -21.64
CA SER A 146 17.52 -1.25 -23.00
C SER A 146 18.88 -1.73 -23.50
N VAL A 147 18.90 -2.92 -24.12
CA VAL A 147 20.08 -3.48 -24.80
C VAL A 147 20.00 -3.32 -26.31
N SER A 148 18.82 -3.02 -26.86
CA SER A 148 18.58 -2.70 -28.25
C SER A 148 17.25 -1.97 -28.37
N ARG A 149 17.20 -0.87 -29.12
CA ARG A 149 15.96 -0.10 -29.35
C ARG A 149 14.96 -0.81 -30.27
N ASN A 150 15.46 -1.65 -31.18
CA ASN A 150 14.69 -2.24 -32.28
C ASN A 150 13.77 -1.21 -32.97
N ASP A 151 14.38 -0.13 -33.49
CA ASP A 151 13.65 0.90 -34.22
C ASP A 151 13.00 0.32 -35.49
N HIS A 152 11.77 0.75 -35.78
CA HIS A 152 11.13 0.38 -37.04
C HIS A 152 11.93 0.95 -38.22
N PRO A 153 12.24 0.15 -39.25
CA PRO A 153 13.12 0.56 -40.34
C PRO A 153 12.54 1.73 -41.15
N TYR A 154 13.43 2.54 -41.69
CA TYR A 154 13.10 3.52 -42.74
C TYR A 154 12.84 2.78 -44.06
N GLY A 155 11.82 3.19 -44.80
CA GLY A 155 11.39 2.54 -46.05
C GLY A 155 9.96 2.94 -46.43
N ALA A 156 9.38 2.26 -47.42
CA ALA A 156 8.02 2.51 -47.89
C ALA A 156 6.99 2.44 -46.74
N ASP A 157 7.13 1.48 -45.83
CA ASP A 157 6.20 1.26 -44.71
C ASP A 157 6.74 1.79 -43.36
N SER A 158 7.59 2.81 -43.37
CA SER A 158 8.26 3.34 -42.16
C SER A 158 7.26 3.87 -41.13
N LYS A 159 7.16 3.24 -39.95
CA LYS A 159 6.42 3.78 -38.80
C LYS A 159 7.36 4.44 -37.80
N ASP A 160 6.94 5.53 -37.17
CA ASP A 160 7.67 6.09 -36.02
C ASP A 160 7.34 5.26 -34.77
N PHE A 161 8.11 4.19 -34.59
CA PHE A 161 7.91 3.18 -33.57
C PHE A 161 9.26 2.55 -33.18
N ALA A 162 9.44 2.28 -31.89
CA ALA A 162 10.56 1.53 -31.36
C ALA A 162 10.05 0.42 -30.43
N LEU A 163 10.78 -0.69 -30.40
CA LEU A 163 10.52 -1.83 -29.50
C LEU A 163 11.75 -2.17 -28.64
N PRO A 164 12.14 -1.30 -27.68
CA PRO A 164 13.32 -1.57 -26.87
C PRO A 164 13.26 -2.93 -26.15
N ARG A 165 14.31 -3.74 -26.30
CA ARG A 165 14.55 -5.00 -25.56
C ARG A 165 15.29 -4.68 -24.27
N LEU A 166 14.81 -5.21 -23.15
CA LEU A 166 15.39 -4.99 -21.83
C LEU A 166 16.48 -6.01 -21.49
N ASN A 167 17.41 -5.62 -20.64
CA ASN A 167 18.48 -6.48 -20.12
C ASN A 167 17.97 -7.65 -19.25
N LYS A 168 16.83 -7.48 -18.57
CA LYS A 168 16.21 -8.45 -17.67
C LYS A 168 14.70 -8.55 -17.92
N LEU A 169 14.09 -9.65 -17.49
CA LEU A 169 12.63 -9.81 -17.45
C LEU A 169 12.04 -8.90 -16.36
N VAL A 170 10.99 -8.16 -16.65
CA VAL A 170 10.32 -7.31 -15.65
C VAL A 170 9.52 -8.18 -14.68
N THR A 171 9.68 -7.95 -13.37
CA THR A 171 9.04 -8.75 -12.31
C THR A 171 7.87 -8.05 -11.63
N GLU A 172 7.90 -6.72 -11.54
CA GLU A 172 6.98 -5.92 -10.72
C GLU A 172 5.57 -5.81 -11.30
N VAL A 173 5.45 -5.92 -12.62
CA VAL A 173 4.20 -5.66 -13.34
C VAL A 173 3.97 -6.71 -14.43
N ALA A 174 2.71 -6.88 -14.82
CA ALA A 174 2.38 -7.64 -16.02
C ALA A 174 2.48 -6.74 -17.25
N PRO A 175 2.90 -7.25 -18.42
CA PRO A 175 2.84 -6.48 -19.66
C PRO A 175 1.40 -6.12 -20.03
N ALA A 176 1.22 -4.95 -20.63
CA ALA A 176 -0.06 -4.57 -21.21
C ALA A 176 -0.42 -5.48 -22.39
N ALA A 177 -1.68 -5.90 -22.47
CA ALA A 177 -2.20 -6.56 -23.66
C ALA A 177 -2.12 -5.60 -24.85
N VAL A 178 -1.68 -6.10 -26.00
CA VAL A 178 -1.57 -5.31 -27.25
C VAL A 178 -2.75 -5.65 -28.15
N THR A 179 -3.29 -4.63 -28.82
CA THR A 179 -4.38 -4.83 -29.77
C THR A 179 -3.99 -5.74 -30.93
N THR A 180 -4.90 -6.61 -31.33
CA THR A 180 -4.83 -7.36 -32.60
C THR A 180 -5.77 -6.79 -33.66
N ALA A 181 -6.53 -5.75 -33.32
CA ALA A 181 -7.45 -5.08 -34.22
C ALA A 181 -6.68 -4.27 -35.27
N SER A 182 -7.20 -4.25 -36.49
CA SER A 182 -6.77 -3.33 -37.53
C SER A 182 -7.08 -1.88 -37.13
N TYR A 183 -6.38 -0.92 -37.74
CA TYR A 183 -6.62 0.50 -37.47
C TYR A 183 -8.07 0.93 -37.76
N LYS A 184 -8.75 0.29 -38.73
CA LYS A 184 -10.16 0.56 -39.06
C LYS A 184 -11.09 0.08 -37.95
N GLU A 185 -10.81 -1.08 -37.38
CA GLU A 185 -11.57 -1.62 -36.25
C GLU A 185 -11.32 -0.78 -35.00
N ILE A 186 -10.09 -0.28 -34.78
CA ILE A 186 -9.79 0.64 -33.67
C ILE A 186 -10.59 1.95 -33.82
N ALA A 187 -10.76 2.45 -35.05
CA ALA A 187 -11.57 3.65 -35.31
C ALA A 187 -13.10 3.41 -35.24
N ASP A 188 -13.56 2.15 -35.12
CA ASP A 188 -14.97 1.82 -34.99
C ASP A 188 -15.42 1.98 -33.53
N SER A 189 -16.21 3.02 -33.26
CA SER A 189 -16.73 3.32 -31.93
C SER A 189 -17.65 2.24 -31.34
N SER A 190 -18.18 1.33 -32.16
CA SER A 190 -18.97 0.19 -31.66
C SER A 190 -18.08 -0.87 -31.00
N ARG A 191 -16.83 -0.99 -31.45
CA ARG A 191 -15.83 -1.89 -30.86
C ARG A 191 -14.96 -1.18 -29.83
N PHE A 192 -14.49 0.02 -30.12
CA PHE A 192 -13.67 0.84 -29.22
C PHE A 192 -14.38 2.14 -28.84
N PRO A 193 -15.32 2.10 -27.88
CA PRO A 193 -16.11 3.27 -27.47
C PRO A 193 -15.35 4.23 -26.54
N LEU A 194 -14.15 3.86 -26.09
CA LEU A 194 -13.43 4.55 -25.03
C LEU A 194 -11.91 4.42 -25.21
N PHE A 195 -11.20 5.54 -25.04
CA PHE A 195 -9.74 5.58 -25.03
C PHE A 195 -9.24 6.38 -23.84
N TYR A 196 -8.24 5.85 -23.16
CA TYR A 196 -7.52 6.52 -22.08
C TYR A 196 -6.05 6.69 -22.44
N ARG A 197 -5.44 7.75 -21.91
CA ARG A 197 -4.02 8.02 -22.03
C ARG A 197 -3.43 8.48 -20.70
N LEU A 198 -2.12 8.36 -20.59
CA LEU A 198 -1.30 8.98 -19.57
C LEU A 198 0.08 9.28 -20.15
N GLY A 199 0.80 10.22 -19.55
CA GLY A 199 2.13 10.64 -20.00
C GLY A 199 2.62 11.85 -19.22
N SER A 200 3.85 12.27 -19.48
CA SER A 200 4.49 13.38 -18.77
C SER A 200 4.92 14.51 -19.70
N GLY A 201 4.14 14.83 -20.73
CA GLY A 201 4.36 16.03 -21.54
C GLY A 201 4.41 17.31 -20.71
N SER A 202 4.80 18.43 -21.34
CA SER A 202 4.79 19.73 -20.65
C SER A 202 3.40 20.03 -20.11
N GLN A 203 3.21 20.50 -18.88
CA GLN A 203 1.90 20.42 -18.20
C GLN A 203 1.13 21.75 -18.21
N TYR A 204 -0.16 21.75 -18.57
CA TYR A 204 -1.02 22.94 -18.72
C TYR A 204 -2.46 22.70 -18.27
N THR A 205 -3.12 23.76 -17.81
CA THR A 205 -4.59 23.80 -17.66
C THR A 205 -5.21 24.70 -18.73
N GLN A 206 -6.47 24.43 -19.09
CA GLN A 206 -7.27 25.24 -20.02
C GLN A 206 -8.61 25.64 -19.40
N THR A 207 -8.88 26.95 -19.36
CA THR A 207 -10.15 27.53 -18.92
C THR A 207 -11.30 27.10 -19.83
N ALA A 208 -12.47 26.75 -19.26
CA ALA A 208 -13.63 26.37 -20.06
C ALA A 208 -14.15 27.49 -20.96
N GLY A 209 -14.68 27.11 -22.11
CA GLY A 209 -15.29 28.02 -23.09
C GLY A 209 -14.33 28.94 -23.85
N ASP A 210 -13.06 29.07 -23.44
CA ASP A 210 -12.06 29.90 -24.11
C ASP A 210 -11.06 29.05 -24.92
N ILE A 211 -10.93 29.37 -26.21
CA ILE A 211 -9.98 28.75 -27.14
C ILE A 211 -8.83 29.69 -27.53
N SER A 212 -8.79 30.88 -26.93
CA SER A 212 -7.71 31.84 -27.13
C SER A 212 -6.42 31.34 -26.50
N LYS A 213 -5.29 31.91 -26.93
CA LYS A 213 -3.98 31.65 -26.29
C LYS A 213 -3.98 31.98 -24.79
N GLY A 214 -4.83 32.92 -24.35
CA GLY A 214 -4.96 33.32 -22.95
C GLY A 214 -5.68 32.28 -22.07
N SER A 215 -6.36 31.30 -22.66
CA SER A 215 -7.04 30.23 -21.92
C SER A 215 -6.09 29.22 -21.28
N TYR A 216 -4.82 29.18 -21.71
CA TYR A 216 -3.84 28.19 -21.27
C TYR A 216 -2.95 28.73 -20.15
N THR A 217 -2.87 27.99 -19.05
CA THR A 217 -1.90 28.27 -17.98
C THR A 217 -0.85 27.18 -17.93
N ARG A 218 0.42 27.56 -18.16
CA ARG A 218 1.54 26.61 -18.05
C ARG A 218 1.79 26.27 -16.58
N ILE A 219 1.69 24.98 -16.28
CA ILE A 219 1.93 24.44 -14.94
C ILE A 219 3.37 23.95 -14.81
N ASP A 220 3.91 23.13 -15.72
CA ASP A 220 5.30 22.67 -15.64
C ASP A 220 5.92 22.26 -16.99
N GLY A 221 7.20 21.92 -17.00
CA GLY A 221 7.90 21.30 -18.13
C GLY A 221 7.59 19.80 -18.26
N ALA A 222 8.03 19.22 -19.38
CA ALA A 222 7.93 17.78 -19.61
C ALA A 222 8.77 16.98 -18.60
N TYR A 223 8.38 15.72 -18.41
CA TYR A 223 9.02 14.72 -17.54
C TYR A 223 9.03 15.08 -16.05
N ALA A 224 8.20 16.04 -15.64
CA ALA A 224 8.09 16.44 -14.24
C ALA A 224 7.23 15.45 -13.43
N TYR A 225 6.09 15.05 -13.98
CA TYR A 225 5.13 14.12 -13.38
C TYR A 225 4.10 13.65 -14.42
N LEU A 226 3.35 12.60 -14.09
CA LEU A 226 2.34 12.00 -14.98
C LEU A 226 0.98 12.72 -14.87
N THR A 227 0.33 12.95 -16.01
CA THR A 227 -1.08 13.33 -16.10
C THR A 227 -1.78 12.44 -17.12
N GLY A 228 -3.05 12.13 -16.85
CA GLY A 228 -3.81 11.21 -17.67
C GLY A 228 -5.29 11.54 -17.64
N GLY A 229 -6.01 10.94 -18.58
CA GLY A 229 -7.45 11.13 -18.70
C GLY A 229 -7.99 10.51 -19.97
N LEU A 230 -9.18 10.95 -20.35
CA LEU A 230 -9.88 10.50 -21.53
C LEU A 230 -9.27 11.11 -22.80
N LEU A 231 -9.05 10.27 -23.80
CA LEU A 231 -8.73 10.70 -25.16
C LEU A 231 -10.02 10.60 -25.99
N PRO A 232 -10.57 11.72 -26.49
CA PRO A 232 -11.79 11.71 -27.30
C PRO A 232 -11.64 10.89 -28.58
N ALA A 233 -12.79 10.57 -29.19
CA ALA A 233 -12.91 9.66 -30.33
C ALA A 233 -11.81 9.87 -31.40
N VAL A 234 -11.24 8.75 -31.84
CA VAL A 234 -10.13 8.71 -32.79
C VAL A 234 -10.65 8.48 -34.21
N SER A 235 -9.98 9.10 -35.18
CA SER A 235 -10.26 8.91 -36.60
C SER A 235 -9.04 8.30 -37.31
N ALA A 236 -9.29 7.51 -38.36
CA ALA A 236 -8.23 7.05 -39.23
C ALA A 236 -7.71 8.23 -40.06
N VAL A 237 -6.40 8.52 -39.96
CA VAL A 237 -5.79 9.63 -40.69
C VAL A 237 -4.81 9.11 -41.75
N PRO A 238 -4.98 9.48 -43.04
CA PRO A 238 -3.95 9.29 -44.03
C PRO A 238 -2.78 10.23 -43.71
N SER A 239 -1.59 9.71 -43.43
CA SER A 239 -0.38 10.53 -43.32
C SER A 239 0.46 10.47 -44.58
N ILE A 240 1.03 11.62 -44.97
CA ILE A 240 2.10 11.72 -45.97
C ILE A 240 3.41 11.74 -45.18
N GLY A 241 4.34 10.82 -45.49
CA GLY A 241 5.61 10.72 -44.78
C GLY A 241 6.45 12.00 -44.85
N LEU A 242 7.23 12.24 -43.78
CA LEU A 242 8.25 13.29 -43.69
C LEU A 242 9.37 13.17 -44.76
N SER A 243 9.34 12.13 -45.60
CA SER A 243 10.28 11.87 -46.71
C SER A 243 9.71 12.08 -48.11
N GLY A 244 8.49 12.61 -48.27
CA GLY A 244 7.92 12.93 -49.59
C GLY A 244 7.58 11.72 -50.48
N ALA A 245 7.64 10.50 -49.96
CA ALA A 245 7.11 9.30 -50.60
C ALA A 245 5.71 9.02 -50.03
N GLY A 246 4.69 9.03 -50.89
CA GLY A 246 3.26 9.01 -50.52
C GLY A 246 2.71 7.68 -49.99
N THR A 247 3.27 7.14 -48.90
CA THR A 247 2.69 5.97 -48.21
C THR A 247 1.83 6.40 -47.02
N VAL A 248 0.65 5.78 -46.88
CA VAL A 248 -0.27 5.95 -45.75
C VAL A 248 0.23 5.13 -44.56
N HIS A 249 0.50 5.76 -43.41
CA HIS A 249 0.74 5.04 -42.15
C HIS A 249 -0.57 4.83 -41.38
N ASP A 250 -0.70 3.68 -40.69
CA ASP A 250 -1.78 3.45 -39.72
C ASP A 250 -1.61 4.39 -38.50
N LEU A 251 -2.18 5.58 -38.60
CA LEU A 251 -2.25 6.55 -37.53
C LEU A 251 -3.70 6.70 -37.07
N ILE A 252 -3.85 6.79 -35.76
CA ILE A 252 -5.04 7.37 -35.16
C ILE A 252 -4.78 8.86 -34.92
N GLY A 253 -5.75 9.68 -35.31
CA GLY A 253 -5.72 11.11 -35.08
C GLY A 253 -6.96 11.58 -34.34
N ASN A 254 -6.76 12.53 -33.45
CA ASN A 254 -7.81 13.18 -32.69
C ASN A 254 -7.58 14.70 -32.71
N THR A 255 -8.66 15.46 -32.86
CA THR A 255 -8.62 16.93 -32.86
C THR A 255 -9.22 17.43 -31.55
N ILE A 256 -8.37 17.94 -30.66
CA ILE A 256 -8.79 18.50 -29.37
C ILE A 256 -8.46 19.99 -29.37
N LYS A 257 -9.45 20.83 -29.72
CA LYS A 257 -9.30 22.30 -29.69
C LYS A 257 -9.57 22.88 -28.30
N ASN A 258 -10.47 22.25 -27.54
CA ASN A 258 -10.81 22.63 -26.18
C ASN A 258 -11.13 21.36 -25.40
N VAL A 259 -10.40 21.09 -24.33
CA VAL A 259 -10.63 19.91 -23.46
C VAL A 259 -11.97 19.97 -22.74
N ASN A 260 -12.61 21.15 -22.69
CA ASN A 260 -13.92 21.37 -22.05
C ASN A 260 -15.10 21.30 -23.04
N ALA A 261 -14.86 21.03 -24.33
CA ALA A 261 -15.90 21.03 -25.37
C ALA A 261 -16.42 19.62 -25.73
N PHE A 262 -16.23 18.65 -24.83
CA PHE A 262 -16.67 17.27 -24.99
C PHE A 262 -17.71 16.93 -23.94
N ASP A 263 -18.65 16.06 -24.28
CA ASP A 263 -19.64 15.54 -23.32
C ASP A 263 -18.96 14.64 -22.27
N GLU A 264 -17.80 14.07 -22.61
CA GLU A 264 -16.98 13.32 -21.67
C GLU A 264 -16.14 14.20 -20.74
N VAL A 265 -16.05 13.77 -19.48
CA VAL A 265 -15.24 14.42 -18.44
C VAL A 265 -13.79 13.93 -18.45
N MET A 266 -12.90 14.72 -17.85
CA MET A 266 -11.46 14.42 -17.71
C MET A 266 -10.72 14.24 -19.04
N VAL A 267 -11.07 15.01 -20.07
CA VAL A 267 -10.32 15.00 -21.33
C VAL A 267 -8.87 15.44 -21.10
N SER A 268 -7.92 14.67 -21.65
CA SER A 268 -6.49 14.93 -21.60
C SER A 268 -5.93 14.98 -23.02
N ARG A 269 -5.25 16.09 -23.37
CA ARG A 269 -4.60 16.27 -24.68
C ARG A 269 -3.10 15.97 -24.59
N PRO A 270 -2.53 15.12 -25.46
CA PRO A 270 -1.13 14.69 -25.48
C PRO A 270 -0.24 15.57 -26.36
N THR A 271 1.05 15.69 -26.03
CA THR A 271 1.92 16.79 -26.50
C THR A 271 3.45 16.60 -26.45
N ALA A 272 4.27 17.65 -26.60
CA ALA A 272 5.72 17.58 -26.52
C ALA A 272 6.17 17.09 -25.12
N GLY A 273 6.86 15.96 -25.16
CA GLY A 273 7.20 15.14 -23.99
C GLY A 273 6.26 13.95 -23.77
N ASP A 274 5.06 13.94 -24.35
CA ASP A 274 4.19 12.75 -24.40
C ASP A 274 4.55 11.81 -25.57
N SER A 275 5.54 12.14 -26.39
CA SER A 275 6.05 11.22 -27.41
C SER A 275 6.43 9.86 -26.82
N GLY A 276 5.86 8.78 -27.33
CA GLY A 276 6.01 7.42 -26.82
C GLY A 276 4.96 7.01 -25.78
N SER A 277 4.22 7.97 -25.20
CA SER A 277 3.21 7.68 -24.18
C SER A 277 2.02 6.89 -24.74
N PRO A 278 1.41 6.01 -23.93
CA PRO A 278 0.44 5.04 -24.39
C PRO A 278 -0.95 5.62 -24.65
N VAL A 279 -1.62 5.01 -25.63
CA VAL A 279 -3.07 5.10 -25.81
C VAL A 279 -3.66 3.72 -25.56
N PHE A 280 -4.49 3.59 -24.53
CA PHE A 280 -5.25 2.39 -24.21
C PHE A 280 -6.67 2.53 -24.76
N GLY A 281 -7.15 1.49 -25.44
CA GLY A 281 -8.54 1.38 -25.90
C GLY A 281 -9.27 0.27 -25.16
N TRP A 282 -10.54 0.49 -24.82
CA TRP A 282 -11.42 -0.56 -24.34
C TRP A 282 -11.98 -1.33 -25.54
N ASP A 283 -11.55 -2.57 -25.73
CA ASP A 283 -12.09 -3.47 -26.77
C ASP A 283 -13.40 -4.08 -26.24
N ALA A 284 -14.54 -3.48 -26.55
CA ALA A 284 -15.84 -3.89 -26.06
C ALA A 284 -16.26 -5.29 -26.54
N VAL A 285 -15.70 -5.77 -27.66
CA VAL A 285 -15.94 -7.13 -28.17
C VAL A 285 -15.25 -8.16 -27.28
N ASN A 286 -14.01 -7.89 -26.89
CA ASN A 286 -13.22 -8.81 -26.06
C ASN A 286 -13.30 -8.49 -24.55
N GLN A 287 -14.00 -7.41 -24.17
CA GLN A 287 -14.16 -6.92 -22.80
C GLN A 287 -12.83 -6.73 -22.05
N GLN A 288 -11.86 -6.09 -22.70
CA GLN A 288 -10.54 -5.86 -22.13
C GLN A 288 -9.92 -4.53 -22.57
N TRP A 289 -9.04 -4.00 -21.72
CA TRP A 289 -8.17 -2.90 -22.07
C TRP A 289 -6.97 -3.42 -22.88
N VAL A 290 -6.67 -2.76 -23.99
CA VAL A 290 -5.52 -3.06 -24.83
C VAL A 290 -4.75 -1.79 -25.18
N LEU A 291 -3.42 -1.88 -25.25
CA LEU A 291 -2.59 -0.84 -25.84
C LEU A 291 -2.84 -0.81 -27.34
N VAL A 292 -3.36 0.31 -27.85
CA VAL A 292 -3.70 0.46 -29.28
C VAL A 292 -2.62 1.21 -30.06
N ALA A 293 -1.97 2.19 -29.43
CA ALA A 293 -1.01 3.07 -30.08
C ALA A 293 -0.06 3.74 -29.08
N VAL A 294 0.99 4.35 -29.60
CA VAL A 294 1.90 5.26 -28.87
C VAL A 294 1.92 6.63 -29.53
N HIS A 295 1.85 7.71 -28.76
CA HIS A 295 1.84 9.07 -29.30
C HIS A 295 3.14 9.38 -30.06
N SER A 296 3.04 9.83 -31.32
CA SER A 296 4.20 10.02 -32.19
C SER A 296 4.36 11.45 -32.73
N GLY A 297 3.32 12.27 -32.65
CA GLY A 297 3.45 13.68 -32.95
C GLY A 297 2.14 14.43 -32.89
N GLY A 298 2.16 15.66 -33.38
CA GLY A 298 0.99 16.49 -33.53
C GLY A 298 1.27 17.60 -34.54
N SER A 299 0.21 18.23 -35.02
CA SER A 299 0.30 19.45 -35.82
C SER A 299 -0.27 20.61 -35.01
N SER A 300 0.56 21.57 -34.62
CA SER A 300 0.10 22.88 -34.16
C SER A 300 -0.28 23.74 -35.37
N ARG A 301 -1.45 24.39 -35.36
CA ARG A 301 -1.79 25.41 -36.34
C ARG A 301 -1.32 26.78 -35.85
N ASN A 302 -0.72 27.53 -36.77
CA ASN A 302 -0.56 28.98 -36.63
C ASN A 302 -1.95 29.61 -36.72
N ASP A 303 -2.49 30.14 -35.63
CA ASP A 303 -3.66 31.02 -35.70
C ASP A 303 -3.20 32.44 -36.07
N ILE A 304 -3.73 32.94 -37.20
CA ILE A 304 -3.82 34.29 -37.83
C ILE A 304 -2.62 35.27 -37.74
N ASP A 305 -1.77 35.25 -36.72
CA ASP A 305 -0.68 36.22 -36.51
C ASP A 305 0.73 35.59 -36.47
N GLY A 306 0.90 34.37 -36.98
CA GLY A 306 2.23 33.74 -37.13
C GLY A 306 2.92 33.35 -35.82
N SER A 307 2.18 33.35 -34.69
CA SER A 307 2.66 32.81 -33.41
C SER A 307 2.04 31.44 -33.15
N ASN A 308 2.85 30.49 -32.69
CA ASN A 308 2.42 29.13 -32.40
C ASN A 308 1.38 29.14 -31.28
N ASN A 309 0.16 28.78 -31.62
CA ASN A 309 -0.92 28.65 -30.66
C ASN A 309 -1.01 27.17 -30.28
N PRO A 310 -0.85 26.78 -29.01
CA PRO A 310 -1.18 25.41 -28.58
C PRO A 310 -2.66 25.07 -28.82
N ALA A 311 -3.51 26.06 -29.14
CA ALA A 311 -4.95 25.92 -29.15
C ALA A 311 -5.59 25.08 -30.25
N THR A 312 -4.95 24.85 -31.40
CA THR A 312 -5.62 24.13 -32.49
C THR A 312 -4.67 23.14 -33.16
N GLY A 313 -4.95 21.85 -33.01
CA GLY A 313 -4.10 20.82 -33.58
C GLY A 313 -4.65 19.41 -33.53
N ASN A 314 -4.17 18.57 -34.45
CA ASN A 314 -4.35 17.13 -34.40
C ASN A 314 -3.18 16.54 -33.63
N SER A 315 -3.45 15.66 -32.68
CA SER A 315 -2.43 14.72 -32.18
C SER A 315 -2.52 13.43 -32.96
N TYR A 316 -1.36 12.80 -33.17
CA TYR A 316 -1.19 11.56 -33.89
C TYR A 316 -0.59 10.51 -32.96
N ALA A 317 -1.08 9.28 -33.05
CA ALA A 317 -0.44 8.13 -32.43
C ALA A 317 -0.22 7.02 -33.45
N THR A 318 0.96 6.40 -33.38
CA THR A 318 1.34 5.26 -34.19
C THR A 318 0.67 4.01 -33.64
N VAL A 319 -0.22 3.39 -34.43
CA VAL A 319 -0.84 2.10 -34.06
C VAL A 319 0.25 1.04 -33.95
N ILE A 320 0.16 0.17 -32.93
CA ILE A 320 1.17 -0.85 -32.66
C ILE A 320 1.34 -1.78 -33.87
N PRO A 321 2.53 -1.86 -34.49
CA PRO A 321 2.75 -2.72 -35.64
C PRO A 321 2.96 -4.18 -35.21
N ALA A 322 1.86 -4.92 -35.00
CA ALA A 322 1.86 -6.28 -34.45
C ALA A 322 2.81 -7.24 -35.18
N ASP A 323 2.87 -7.21 -36.51
CA ASP A 323 3.79 -8.05 -37.30
C ASP A 323 5.27 -7.73 -37.05
N PHE A 324 5.60 -6.43 -36.92
CA PHE A 324 6.94 -5.99 -36.56
C PHE A 324 7.32 -6.48 -35.16
N VAL A 325 6.43 -6.27 -34.19
CA VAL A 325 6.61 -6.71 -32.80
C VAL A 325 6.86 -8.23 -32.75
N ASN A 326 5.97 -9.01 -33.36
CA ASN A 326 6.07 -10.46 -33.38
C ASN A 326 7.37 -10.95 -34.05
N ARG A 327 7.77 -10.34 -35.15
CA ARG A 327 9.01 -10.70 -35.87
C ARG A 327 10.25 -10.42 -35.02
N ILE A 328 10.32 -9.27 -34.35
CA ILE A 328 11.46 -8.91 -33.50
C ILE A 328 11.56 -9.84 -32.30
N ILE A 329 10.44 -10.07 -31.59
CA ILE A 329 10.42 -10.96 -30.42
C ILE A 329 10.83 -12.37 -30.83
N ARG A 330 10.20 -12.95 -31.87
CA ARG A 330 10.54 -14.30 -32.37
C ARG A 330 11.98 -14.41 -32.88
N GLY A 331 12.51 -13.36 -33.51
CA GLY A 331 13.89 -13.35 -34.02
C GLY A 331 14.97 -13.42 -32.93
N ASN A 332 14.62 -13.14 -31.67
CA ASN A 332 15.50 -13.26 -30.52
C ASN A 332 15.49 -14.66 -29.87
N TYR A 333 14.74 -15.61 -30.41
CA TYR A 333 14.79 -17.02 -29.98
C TYR A 333 15.77 -17.81 -30.87
N ASP A 334 16.55 -18.68 -30.23
CA ASP A 334 17.15 -19.83 -30.92
C ASP A 334 16.10 -20.94 -31.13
N ALA A 335 16.45 -21.97 -31.91
CA ALA A 335 15.54 -23.09 -32.15
C ALA A 335 15.13 -23.75 -30.81
N PRO A 336 13.84 -24.13 -30.64
CA PRO A 336 13.40 -24.82 -29.44
C PRO A 336 14.22 -26.09 -29.16
N VAL A 337 14.63 -26.25 -27.91
CA VAL A 337 15.41 -27.38 -27.44
C VAL A 337 14.45 -28.48 -27.01
N MET A 338 14.39 -29.56 -27.79
CA MET A 338 13.62 -30.76 -27.46
C MET A 338 14.50 -31.76 -26.71
N PHE A 339 14.09 -32.14 -25.50
CA PHE A 339 14.67 -33.26 -24.78
C PHE A 339 14.09 -34.59 -25.26
N ASN A 340 14.96 -35.55 -25.57
CA ASN A 340 14.60 -36.91 -25.94
C ASN A 340 14.92 -37.88 -24.79
N ALA A 341 13.90 -38.32 -24.05
CA ALA A 341 14.05 -39.28 -22.96
C ALA A 341 14.67 -40.61 -23.41
N SER A 342 14.42 -41.05 -24.66
CA SER A 342 14.97 -42.30 -25.21
C SER A 342 16.47 -42.26 -25.44
N ALA A 343 17.11 -41.07 -25.44
CA ALA A 343 18.55 -40.94 -25.58
C ALA A 343 19.31 -41.38 -24.31
N GLY A 344 18.63 -41.50 -23.16
CA GLY A 344 19.22 -42.05 -21.91
C GLY A 344 20.31 -41.19 -21.26
N ALA A 345 20.51 -39.95 -21.70
CA ALA A 345 21.54 -39.04 -21.19
C ALA A 345 21.00 -37.60 -21.10
N PRO A 346 21.53 -36.75 -20.20
CA PRO A 346 21.17 -35.33 -20.14
C PRO A 346 21.64 -34.56 -21.38
N LEU A 347 21.00 -33.42 -21.66
CA LEU A 347 21.50 -32.41 -22.59
C LEU A 347 22.77 -31.80 -22.01
N SER A 348 23.91 -32.04 -22.64
CA SER A 348 25.18 -31.40 -22.27
C SER A 348 25.22 -29.98 -22.82
N TRP A 349 25.31 -28.98 -21.95
CA TRP A 349 25.36 -27.57 -22.32
C TRP A 349 26.79 -27.03 -22.19
N SER A 350 27.44 -26.78 -23.32
CA SER A 350 28.75 -26.12 -23.41
C SER A 350 28.64 -24.67 -23.86
N PHE A 351 29.59 -23.83 -23.44
CA PHE A 351 29.60 -22.41 -23.79
C PHE A 351 31.02 -21.84 -23.85
N ASP A 352 31.34 -21.14 -24.95
CA ASP A 352 32.55 -20.34 -25.10
C ASP A 352 32.21 -18.86 -24.85
N ARG A 353 32.69 -18.35 -23.70
CA ARG A 353 32.48 -16.96 -23.27
C ARG A 353 33.12 -15.92 -24.21
N ASN A 354 34.21 -16.26 -24.89
CA ASN A 354 34.90 -15.32 -25.78
C ASN A 354 34.16 -15.20 -27.12
N ALA A 355 33.64 -16.32 -27.62
CA ALA A 355 32.85 -16.33 -28.84
C ALA A 355 31.41 -15.83 -28.61
N GLY A 356 30.87 -16.00 -27.40
CA GLY A 356 29.47 -15.74 -27.08
C GLY A 356 28.53 -16.81 -27.63
N THR A 357 29.04 -18.01 -27.89
CA THR A 357 28.31 -19.12 -28.52
C THR A 357 28.44 -20.39 -27.71
N GLY A 358 27.37 -21.18 -27.67
CA GLY A 358 27.32 -22.46 -26.99
C GLY A 358 26.47 -23.48 -27.75
N ALA A 359 26.37 -24.67 -27.19
CA ALA A 359 25.58 -25.75 -27.76
C ALA A 359 24.96 -26.62 -26.66
N LEU A 360 23.74 -27.10 -26.91
CA LEU A 360 23.10 -28.15 -26.12
C LEU A 360 23.06 -29.43 -26.94
N THR A 361 23.77 -30.46 -26.50
CA THR A 361 23.91 -31.71 -27.27
C THR A 361 23.37 -32.90 -26.49
N GLN A 362 22.59 -33.74 -27.15
CA GLN A 362 22.10 -35.02 -26.64
C GLN A 362 22.16 -36.07 -27.75
N GLY A 363 23.04 -37.06 -27.60
CA GLY A 363 23.30 -38.04 -28.66
C GLY A 363 23.80 -37.37 -29.93
N ALA A 364 23.11 -37.60 -31.05
CA ALA A 364 23.46 -37.00 -32.35
C ALA A 364 22.81 -35.62 -32.60
N THR A 365 21.93 -35.16 -31.71
CA THR A 365 21.22 -33.88 -31.87
C THR A 365 21.95 -32.78 -31.12
N THR A 366 22.19 -31.67 -31.80
CA THR A 366 22.81 -30.47 -31.23
C THR A 366 21.97 -29.24 -31.56
N TYR A 367 21.68 -28.44 -30.54
CA TYR A 367 21.03 -27.14 -30.65
C TYR A 367 22.06 -26.04 -30.40
N VAL A 368 22.05 -25.02 -31.26
CA VAL A 368 22.90 -23.83 -31.08
C VAL A 368 22.30 -22.93 -30.01
N MET A 369 23.16 -22.29 -29.22
CA MET A 369 22.79 -21.30 -28.23
C MET A 369 23.70 -20.07 -28.37
N HIS A 370 23.13 -18.88 -28.21
CA HIS A 370 23.89 -17.62 -28.19
C HIS A 370 23.79 -16.93 -26.84
N GLY A 371 24.92 -16.45 -26.34
CA GLY A 371 25.03 -15.68 -25.10
C GLY A 371 25.62 -14.28 -25.33
N GLN A 372 26.03 -13.65 -24.24
CA GLN A 372 26.69 -12.35 -24.26
C GLN A 372 28.01 -12.42 -25.02
N LYS A 373 28.28 -11.41 -25.87
CA LYS A 373 29.54 -11.27 -26.61
C LYS A 373 30.27 -10.01 -26.18
N GLY A 374 31.33 -10.16 -25.40
CA GLY A 374 32.02 -9.01 -24.79
C GLY A 374 31.05 -8.25 -23.88
N ASN A 375 30.78 -6.97 -24.19
CA ASN A 375 29.81 -6.15 -23.46
C ASN A 375 28.41 -6.10 -24.12
N ASP A 376 28.24 -6.76 -25.28
CA ASP A 376 26.96 -6.79 -25.98
C ASP A 376 26.04 -7.86 -25.36
N LEU A 377 25.10 -7.39 -24.54
CA LEU A 377 24.05 -8.23 -23.95
C LEU A 377 23.02 -8.68 -24.99
N ASN A 378 22.79 -7.89 -26.05
CA ASN A 378 21.76 -8.17 -27.05
C ASN A 378 22.14 -9.33 -27.99
N ALA A 379 23.44 -9.65 -28.10
CA ALA A 379 23.91 -10.85 -28.79
C ALA A 379 23.30 -12.15 -28.23
N GLY A 380 22.90 -12.15 -26.95
CA GLY A 380 22.26 -13.28 -26.29
C GLY A 380 20.84 -13.54 -26.78
N LYS A 381 20.51 -14.82 -26.99
CA LYS A 381 19.20 -15.26 -27.47
C LYS A 381 18.45 -16.09 -26.43
N ASN A 382 17.13 -16.09 -26.57
CA ASN A 382 16.21 -16.83 -25.72
C ASN A 382 16.20 -18.32 -26.11
N LEU A 383 16.05 -19.20 -25.13
CA LEU A 383 15.87 -20.64 -25.34
C LEU A 383 14.50 -21.08 -24.81
N ILE A 384 13.86 -21.98 -25.54
CA ILE A 384 12.63 -22.66 -25.11
C ILE A 384 12.97 -24.14 -24.93
N PHE A 385 12.70 -24.67 -23.74
CA PHE A 385 12.86 -26.08 -23.40
C PHE A 385 11.53 -26.81 -23.42
N GLN A 386 11.51 -27.96 -24.11
CA GLN A 386 10.32 -28.78 -24.35
C GLN A 386 10.67 -30.28 -24.28
N GLY A 387 9.68 -31.11 -23.95
CA GLY A 387 9.85 -32.54 -23.74
C GLY A 387 9.77 -32.87 -22.26
N ALA A 388 9.02 -33.91 -21.92
CA ALA A 388 8.73 -34.24 -20.53
C ALA A 388 10.00 -34.67 -19.77
N THR A 389 10.10 -34.25 -18.51
CA THR A 389 11.15 -34.66 -17.55
C THR A 389 12.58 -34.42 -18.05
N GLY A 390 12.80 -33.26 -18.67
CA GLY A 390 14.08 -32.90 -19.28
C GLY A 390 15.23 -32.85 -18.28
N GLN A 391 16.43 -33.22 -18.73
CA GLN A 391 17.65 -33.19 -17.93
C GLN A 391 18.72 -32.41 -18.66
N VAL A 392 19.34 -31.43 -18.00
CA VAL A 392 20.40 -30.57 -18.57
C VAL A 392 21.59 -30.56 -17.62
N ASP A 393 22.80 -30.70 -18.17
CA ASP A 393 24.05 -30.63 -17.43
C ASP A 393 24.95 -29.51 -18.00
N LEU A 394 25.13 -28.43 -17.23
CA LEU A 394 25.99 -27.30 -17.57
C LEU A 394 27.46 -27.68 -17.39
N LYS A 395 28.19 -27.69 -18.51
CA LYS A 395 29.62 -27.98 -18.57
C LYS A 395 30.49 -26.74 -18.42
N ASN A 396 29.95 -25.54 -18.67
CA ASN A 396 30.65 -24.27 -18.53
C ASN A 396 29.73 -23.23 -17.89
N SER A 397 30.31 -22.25 -17.19
CA SER A 397 29.54 -21.07 -16.78
C SER A 397 29.02 -20.33 -18.01
N VAL A 398 27.72 -19.99 -17.97
CA VAL A 398 27.01 -19.36 -19.07
C VAL A 398 26.66 -17.92 -18.70
N SER A 399 27.09 -16.98 -19.54
CA SER A 399 26.61 -15.59 -19.50
C SER A 399 25.74 -15.36 -20.73
N GLN A 400 24.42 -15.49 -20.58
CA GLN A 400 23.49 -15.47 -21.70
C GLN A 400 23.08 -14.05 -22.12
N GLY A 401 23.60 -13.01 -21.46
CA GLY A 401 23.28 -11.62 -21.76
C GLY A 401 21.79 -11.34 -21.54
N ALA A 402 21.13 -10.76 -22.55
CA ALA A 402 19.69 -10.53 -22.54
C ALA A 402 18.87 -11.77 -23.01
N GLY A 403 19.48 -12.94 -23.18
CA GLY A 403 18.71 -14.17 -23.44
C GLY A 403 18.02 -14.71 -22.18
N SER A 404 16.75 -15.09 -22.31
CA SER A 404 15.94 -15.74 -21.27
C SER A 404 15.78 -17.24 -21.51
N LEU A 405 15.40 -17.99 -20.46
CA LEU A 405 15.04 -19.40 -20.56
C LEU A 405 13.55 -19.57 -20.32
N THR A 406 12.85 -20.28 -21.21
CA THR A 406 11.45 -20.64 -21.02
C THR A 406 11.32 -22.15 -20.93
N PHE A 407 10.68 -22.65 -19.87
CA PHE A 407 10.43 -24.07 -19.67
C PHE A 407 8.94 -24.37 -19.82
N ARG A 408 8.59 -25.16 -20.84
CA ARG A 408 7.19 -25.58 -21.09
C ARG A 408 6.79 -26.89 -20.41
N ASN A 409 7.78 -27.63 -19.91
CA ASN A 409 7.62 -28.92 -19.25
C ASN A 409 8.57 -29.02 -18.05
N ASP A 410 8.42 -30.08 -17.27
CA ASP A 410 9.31 -30.35 -16.14
C ASP A 410 10.74 -30.60 -16.56
N TYR A 411 11.68 -29.94 -15.88
CA TYR A 411 13.11 -30.04 -16.16
C TYR A 411 13.94 -30.09 -14.88
N THR A 412 15.09 -30.75 -14.93
CA THR A 412 16.19 -30.56 -13.97
C THR A 412 17.39 -29.99 -14.71
N VAL A 413 17.93 -28.89 -14.19
CA VAL A 413 19.13 -28.23 -14.73
C VAL A 413 20.20 -28.27 -13.65
N ALA A 414 21.29 -28.98 -13.91
CA ALA A 414 22.35 -29.22 -12.93
C ALA A 414 23.73 -28.90 -13.50
N THR A 415 24.73 -28.97 -12.64
CA THR A 415 26.14 -28.89 -13.01
C THR A 415 26.97 -29.77 -12.10
N SER A 416 27.98 -30.44 -12.65
CA SER A 416 28.92 -31.26 -11.87
C SER A 416 30.23 -30.54 -11.52
N ASN A 417 30.45 -29.32 -12.01
CA ASN A 417 31.72 -28.62 -11.90
C ASN A 417 31.60 -27.20 -11.33
N GLY A 418 30.45 -26.88 -10.72
CA GLY A 418 30.20 -25.57 -10.13
C GLY A 418 30.01 -24.46 -11.17
N SER A 419 29.63 -24.81 -12.40
CA SER A 419 29.27 -23.80 -13.41
C SER A 419 28.11 -22.94 -12.92
N THR A 420 28.09 -21.70 -13.37
CA THR A 420 27.06 -20.71 -13.01
C THR A 420 26.27 -20.28 -14.24
N TRP A 421 25.09 -19.70 -14.04
CA TRP A 421 24.30 -19.13 -15.13
C TRP A 421 23.83 -17.72 -14.78
N THR A 422 23.93 -16.81 -15.74
CA THR A 422 23.27 -15.49 -15.72
C THR A 422 22.62 -15.21 -17.07
N GLY A 423 21.52 -14.45 -17.06
CA GLY A 423 20.78 -14.07 -18.27
C GLY A 423 19.65 -13.12 -17.93
N ALA A 424 18.73 -12.92 -18.87
CA ALA A 424 17.58 -12.04 -18.66
C ALA A 424 16.63 -12.54 -17.55
N GLY A 425 16.48 -13.86 -17.44
CA GLY A 425 15.66 -14.52 -16.43
C GLY A 425 15.12 -15.87 -16.89
N ILE A 426 14.34 -16.51 -16.03
CA ILE A 426 13.69 -17.80 -16.23
C ILE A 426 12.17 -17.60 -16.22
N ILE A 427 11.50 -18.20 -17.19
CA ILE A 427 10.04 -18.30 -17.33
C ILE A 427 9.67 -19.76 -17.17
N VAL A 428 8.81 -20.07 -16.20
CA VAL A 428 8.27 -21.42 -16.01
C VAL A 428 6.78 -21.41 -16.30
N ASP A 429 6.33 -22.15 -17.31
CA ASP A 429 4.92 -22.21 -17.68
C ASP A 429 4.08 -22.86 -16.58
N LYS A 430 2.78 -22.53 -16.53
CA LYS A 430 1.85 -22.85 -15.42
C LYS A 430 1.91 -24.29 -14.90
N GLU A 431 2.07 -25.26 -15.79
CA GLU A 431 2.04 -26.69 -15.47
C GLU A 431 3.45 -27.32 -15.35
N ALA A 432 4.50 -26.51 -15.47
CA ALA A 432 5.88 -26.97 -15.41
C ALA A 432 6.49 -26.72 -14.02
N SER A 433 7.39 -27.62 -13.64
CA SER A 433 8.28 -27.50 -12.48
C SER A 433 9.73 -27.69 -12.88
N VAL A 434 10.57 -26.72 -12.54
CA VAL A 434 12.01 -26.75 -12.87
C VAL A 434 12.81 -26.91 -11.59
N ASN A 435 13.55 -28.02 -11.48
CA ASN A 435 14.53 -28.21 -10.44
C ASN A 435 15.89 -27.62 -10.87
N TRP A 436 16.26 -26.49 -10.28
CA TRP A 436 17.39 -25.67 -10.65
C TRP A 436 18.54 -25.84 -9.66
N GLN A 437 19.59 -26.53 -10.09
CA GLN A 437 20.78 -26.89 -9.30
C GLN A 437 22.03 -26.15 -9.75
N VAL A 438 21.87 -24.91 -10.24
CA VAL A 438 22.96 -24.06 -10.75
C VAL A 438 23.00 -22.75 -9.96
N ASN A 439 24.16 -22.40 -9.41
CA ASN A 439 24.35 -21.13 -8.68
C ASN A 439 24.40 -19.93 -9.65
N GLY A 440 24.04 -18.76 -9.13
CA GLY A 440 24.17 -17.48 -9.81
C GLY A 440 25.56 -16.85 -9.63
N VAL A 441 25.64 -15.55 -9.87
CA VAL A 441 26.89 -14.77 -9.78
C VAL A 441 26.65 -13.54 -8.90
N LYS A 442 27.64 -13.20 -8.06
CA LYS A 442 27.60 -12.00 -7.22
C LYS A 442 27.31 -10.73 -8.03
N GLY A 443 26.35 -9.94 -7.56
CA GLY A 443 25.93 -8.70 -8.22
C GLY A 443 24.96 -8.87 -9.39
N ASP A 444 24.62 -10.11 -9.76
CA ASP A 444 23.52 -10.43 -10.65
C ASP A 444 22.29 -10.91 -9.86
N ASN A 445 21.11 -10.55 -10.34
CA ASN A 445 19.85 -11.10 -9.83
C ASN A 445 19.25 -12.05 -10.87
N LEU A 446 18.88 -13.25 -10.42
CA LEU A 446 18.01 -14.13 -11.19
C LEU A 446 16.60 -13.54 -11.20
N HIS A 447 16.02 -13.31 -12.38
CA HIS A 447 14.63 -12.91 -12.50
C HIS A 447 13.77 -14.14 -12.81
N LYS A 448 12.73 -14.38 -12.03
CA LYS A 448 11.79 -15.49 -12.23
C LYS A 448 10.37 -14.96 -12.45
N ILE A 449 9.76 -15.37 -13.56
CA ILE A 449 8.34 -15.17 -13.86
C ILE A 449 7.72 -16.47 -14.40
N GLY A 450 6.47 -16.41 -14.86
CA GLY A 450 5.69 -17.58 -15.24
C GLY A 450 5.04 -18.25 -14.03
N GLN A 451 3.82 -18.76 -14.26
CA GLN A 451 2.95 -19.30 -13.21
C GLN A 451 3.42 -20.64 -12.62
N GLY A 452 4.39 -21.31 -13.26
CA GLY A 452 4.93 -22.58 -12.79
C GLY A 452 5.88 -22.44 -11.61
N THR A 453 6.54 -23.55 -11.27
CA THR A 453 7.39 -23.66 -10.06
C THR A 453 8.87 -23.73 -10.42
N LEU A 454 9.69 -22.93 -9.75
CA LEU A 454 11.15 -23.07 -9.77
C LEU A 454 11.62 -23.57 -8.40
N VAL A 455 12.17 -24.79 -8.33
CA VAL A 455 12.77 -25.36 -7.12
C VAL A 455 14.27 -25.12 -7.18
N VAL A 456 14.80 -24.25 -6.31
CA VAL A 456 16.23 -23.93 -6.26
C VAL A 456 16.91 -24.90 -5.29
N SER A 457 17.77 -25.78 -5.80
CA SER A 457 18.39 -26.86 -5.03
C SER A 457 19.86 -27.11 -5.34
N ALA A 458 20.60 -26.05 -5.70
CA ALA A 458 22.04 -26.12 -5.90
C ALA A 458 22.78 -26.37 -4.59
N SER A 459 24.09 -26.62 -4.65
CA SER A 459 24.92 -26.85 -3.47
C SER A 459 25.75 -25.61 -3.12
N GLY A 460 25.89 -25.35 -1.82
CA GLY A 460 26.78 -24.31 -1.27
C GLY A 460 26.16 -22.93 -1.21
N VAL A 461 27.03 -21.91 -1.22
CA VAL A 461 26.66 -20.50 -1.14
C VAL A 461 26.47 -19.93 -2.55
N ASN A 462 25.25 -19.55 -2.89
CA ASN A 462 24.96 -18.74 -4.07
C ASN A 462 25.09 -17.25 -3.71
N GLU A 463 26.04 -16.54 -4.33
CA GLU A 463 26.23 -15.10 -4.10
C GLU A 463 25.27 -14.21 -4.92
N GLY A 464 24.53 -14.76 -5.89
CA GLY A 464 23.52 -14.03 -6.66
C GLY A 464 22.26 -13.70 -5.86
N GLY A 465 21.50 -12.70 -6.29
CA GLY A 465 20.18 -12.38 -5.74
C GLY A 465 19.04 -12.98 -6.56
N LEU A 466 17.80 -12.82 -6.07
CA LEU A 466 16.57 -13.27 -6.72
C LEU A 466 15.55 -12.14 -6.78
N LYS A 467 14.95 -11.93 -7.94
CA LYS A 467 13.72 -11.15 -8.12
C LYS A 467 12.63 -12.06 -8.67
N VAL A 468 11.53 -12.20 -7.95
CA VAL A 468 10.41 -13.04 -8.35
C VAL A 468 9.18 -12.19 -8.63
N GLY A 469 8.57 -12.42 -9.80
CA GLY A 469 7.41 -11.67 -10.27
C GLY A 469 6.18 -12.51 -10.56
N ASP A 470 6.26 -13.85 -10.60
CA ASP A 470 5.08 -14.70 -10.83
C ASP A 470 5.35 -16.15 -10.38
N GLY A 471 4.29 -16.93 -10.19
CA GLY A 471 4.30 -18.34 -9.81
C GLY A 471 5.03 -18.64 -8.51
N THR A 472 5.54 -19.87 -8.37
CA THR A 472 6.19 -20.32 -7.13
C THR A 472 7.70 -20.43 -7.26
N VAL A 473 8.44 -20.06 -6.23
CA VAL A 473 9.87 -20.39 -6.04
C VAL A 473 10.03 -21.12 -4.72
N VAL A 474 10.59 -22.33 -4.75
CA VAL A 474 10.92 -23.08 -3.53
C VAL A 474 12.42 -22.98 -3.31
N LEU A 475 12.83 -22.36 -2.21
CA LEU A 475 14.24 -22.29 -1.81
C LEU A 475 14.60 -23.54 -1.01
N ASN A 476 15.36 -24.44 -1.64
CA ASN A 476 15.79 -25.72 -1.10
C ASN A 476 17.27 -25.99 -1.42
N GLN A 477 18.11 -24.96 -1.28
CA GLN A 477 19.56 -25.03 -1.45
C GLN A 477 20.14 -26.06 -0.48
N GLN A 478 21.06 -26.87 -0.99
CA GLN A 478 21.75 -27.90 -0.24
C GLN A 478 23.09 -27.40 0.29
N ALA A 479 23.51 -27.93 1.43
CA ALA A 479 24.83 -27.60 1.97
C ALA A 479 25.95 -28.13 1.05
N ASP A 480 27.07 -27.41 1.00
CA ASP A 480 28.31 -27.92 0.41
C ASP A 480 29.03 -28.91 1.36
N SER A 481 30.18 -29.43 0.93
CA SER A 481 31.02 -30.31 1.75
C SER A 481 31.59 -29.67 3.02
N LYS A 482 31.46 -28.34 3.18
CA LYS A 482 31.85 -27.58 4.38
C LYS A 482 30.63 -27.22 5.26
N GLY A 483 29.43 -27.68 4.91
CA GLY A 483 28.20 -27.37 5.63
C GLY A 483 27.63 -25.98 5.35
N GLN A 484 28.17 -25.24 4.38
CA GLN A 484 27.69 -23.90 4.04
C GLN A 484 26.51 -24.00 3.07
N VAL A 485 25.48 -23.18 3.30
CA VAL A 485 24.26 -23.13 2.49
C VAL A 485 23.76 -21.70 2.40
N GLN A 486 23.40 -21.26 1.19
CA GLN A 486 22.66 -20.02 0.95
C GLN A 486 22.05 -20.10 -0.44
N ALA A 487 20.73 -20.01 -0.54
CA ALA A 487 20.01 -20.05 -1.81
C ALA A 487 20.23 -18.77 -2.62
N PHE A 488 20.19 -17.59 -1.98
CA PHE A 488 20.45 -16.29 -2.58
C PHE A 488 20.97 -15.29 -1.54
N SER A 489 21.70 -14.28 -1.99
CA SER A 489 22.16 -13.16 -1.14
C SER A 489 21.05 -12.18 -0.78
N SER A 490 19.99 -12.10 -1.61
CA SER A 490 18.77 -11.33 -1.35
C SER A 490 17.61 -11.88 -2.17
N VAL A 491 16.38 -11.62 -1.70
CA VAL A 491 15.14 -11.99 -2.38
C VAL A 491 14.21 -10.79 -2.43
N ASN A 492 13.73 -10.44 -3.62
CA ASN A 492 12.68 -9.44 -3.83
C ASN A 492 11.43 -10.09 -4.44
N ILE A 493 10.29 -9.86 -3.79
CA ILE A 493 8.98 -10.41 -4.14
C ILE A 493 8.09 -9.25 -4.61
N ALA A 494 7.64 -9.25 -5.86
CA ALA A 494 6.85 -8.14 -6.41
C ALA A 494 5.71 -8.62 -7.32
N SER A 495 4.81 -7.69 -7.64
CA SER A 495 3.58 -7.78 -8.45
C SER A 495 2.34 -8.39 -7.79
N GLY A 496 2.47 -8.99 -6.61
CA GLY A 496 1.38 -9.66 -5.90
C GLY A 496 1.03 -11.07 -6.44
N ARG A 497 1.62 -11.46 -7.57
CA ARG A 497 1.45 -12.79 -8.18
C ARG A 497 2.26 -13.92 -7.53
N PRO A 498 3.51 -13.71 -7.07
CA PRO A 498 4.37 -14.84 -6.72
C PRO A 498 4.23 -15.32 -5.27
N THR A 499 4.69 -16.57 -5.05
CA THR A 499 4.96 -17.14 -3.72
C THR A 499 6.40 -17.66 -3.64
N VAL A 500 7.12 -17.30 -2.59
CA VAL A 500 8.42 -17.87 -2.22
C VAL A 500 8.23 -18.78 -1.01
N VAL A 501 8.70 -20.03 -1.10
CA VAL A 501 8.58 -21.04 -0.04
C VAL A 501 9.96 -21.37 0.50
N LEU A 502 10.13 -21.35 1.82
CA LEU A 502 11.37 -21.77 2.47
C LEU A 502 11.32 -23.26 2.82
N ALA A 503 12.24 -24.06 2.29
CA ALA A 503 12.33 -25.47 2.69
C ALA A 503 12.87 -25.61 4.12
N ASP A 504 13.79 -24.73 4.53
CA ASP A 504 14.29 -24.62 5.90
C ASP A 504 14.68 -23.17 6.26
N GLY A 505 15.07 -22.92 7.51
CA GLY A 505 15.49 -21.60 8.00
C GLY A 505 16.90 -21.13 7.58
N ARG A 506 17.61 -21.85 6.69
CA ARG A 506 19.01 -21.53 6.29
C ARG A 506 19.12 -20.97 4.88
N GLN A 507 18.00 -20.82 4.18
CA GLN A 507 17.96 -20.52 2.75
C GLN A 507 18.41 -19.09 2.42
N VAL A 508 17.98 -18.13 3.23
CA VAL A 508 18.25 -16.71 3.04
C VAL A 508 18.22 -16.03 4.40
N ASP A 509 19.06 -15.02 4.58
CA ASP A 509 18.97 -14.10 5.70
C ASP A 509 17.63 -13.33 5.62
N PRO A 510 16.72 -13.45 6.62
CA PRO A 510 15.42 -12.79 6.62
C PRO A 510 15.48 -11.28 6.34
N ASP A 511 16.54 -10.60 6.78
CA ASP A 511 16.71 -9.15 6.60
C ASP A 511 17.05 -8.73 5.16
N ASN A 512 17.37 -9.71 4.31
CA ASN A 512 17.64 -9.54 2.89
C ASN A 512 16.45 -9.98 2.01
N ILE A 513 15.31 -10.27 2.64
CA ILE A 513 14.02 -10.41 1.95
C ILE A 513 13.35 -9.04 1.87
N SER A 514 12.75 -8.74 0.72
CA SER A 514 11.98 -7.54 0.48
C SER A 514 10.73 -7.83 -0.35
N TRP A 515 9.68 -7.05 -0.12
CA TRP A 515 8.49 -7.01 -0.94
C TRP A 515 8.45 -5.65 -1.65
N GLY A 516 8.58 -5.66 -2.97
CA GLY A 516 8.45 -4.46 -3.80
C GLY A 516 6.99 -4.17 -4.14
N TYR A 517 6.77 -3.35 -5.17
CA TYR A 517 5.44 -3.02 -5.70
C TYR A 517 4.47 -4.20 -5.74
N ARG A 518 3.34 -4.08 -5.03
CA ARG A 518 2.26 -5.09 -4.83
C ARG A 518 2.70 -6.39 -4.16
N GLY A 519 3.95 -6.49 -3.72
CA GLY A 519 4.50 -7.60 -2.96
C GLY A 519 4.25 -8.99 -3.56
N GLY A 520 3.67 -9.87 -2.75
CA GLY A 520 3.55 -11.31 -2.97
C GLY A 520 3.75 -12.06 -1.65
N THR A 521 3.78 -13.39 -1.69
CA THR A 521 3.80 -14.21 -0.47
C THR A 521 5.19 -14.76 -0.18
N LEU A 522 5.68 -14.57 1.05
CA LEU A 522 6.71 -15.42 1.65
C LEU A 522 6.00 -16.46 2.53
N ASP A 523 6.04 -17.72 2.14
CA ASP A 523 5.62 -18.84 2.98
C ASP A 523 6.83 -19.39 3.74
N VAL A 524 6.84 -19.17 5.06
CA VAL A 524 7.89 -19.68 5.94
C VAL A 524 7.79 -21.19 6.12
N ASN A 525 6.66 -21.80 5.76
CA ASN A 525 6.49 -23.25 5.65
C ASN A 525 6.98 -24.02 6.89
N GLY A 526 6.49 -23.61 8.06
CA GLY A 526 6.82 -24.22 9.36
C GLY A 526 8.15 -23.78 9.97
N ASN A 527 8.92 -22.91 9.32
CA ASN A 527 10.18 -22.39 9.85
C ASN A 527 9.97 -21.11 10.66
N SER A 528 10.42 -21.11 11.92
CA SER A 528 10.49 -19.89 12.73
C SER A 528 11.65 -19.01 12.25
N LEU A 529 11.40 -17.70 12.14
CA LEU A 529 12.36 -16.72 11.63
C LEU A 529 12.44 -15.50 12.55
N THR A 530 13.58 -14.83 12.54
CA THR A 530 13.78 -13.53 13.19
C THR A 530 14.02 -12.47 12.13
N PHE A 531 13.26 -11.39 12.16
CA PHE A 531 13.45 -10.21 11.31
C PHE A 531 13.85 -9.02 12.17
N HIS A 532 14.94 -8.35 11.80
CA HIS A 532 15.30 -7.04 12.32
C HIS A 532 14.74 -5.92 11.43
N ARG A 533 14.31 -6.27 10.22
CA ARG A 533 13.55 -5.38 9.33
C ARG A 533 12.62 -6.17 8.40
N LEU A 534 11.40 -5.69 8.25
CA LEU A 534 10.44 -6.07 7.24
C LEU A 534 10.43 -5.00 6.14
N LYS A 535 11.16 -5.24 5.05
CA LYS A 535 11.19 -4.33 3.89
C LYS A 535 9.94 -4.55 3.02
N ALA A 536 8.82 -3.96 3.40
CA ALA A 536 7.54 -4.10 2.72
C ALA A 536 7.10 -2.76 2.12
N ALA A 537 6.97 -2.70 0.79
CA ALA A 537 6.61 -1.47 0.08
C ALA A 537 5.14 -1.07 0.26
N ASP A 538 4.24 -2.05 0.35
CA ASP A 538 2.80 -1.80 0.41
C ASP A 538 2.04 -3.00 1.01
N TYR A 539 0.72 -2.88 1.02
CA TYR A 539 -0.23 -3.89 1.50
C TYR A 539 -0.10 -5.26 0.83
N GLY A 540 0.47 -5.35 -0.38
CA GLY A 540 0.66 -6.61 -1.08
C GLY A 540 1.76 -7.51 -0.48
N ALA A 541 2.56 -7.00 0.46
CA ALA A 541 3.55 -7.80 1.17
C ALA A 541 2.88 -8.82 2.10
N VAL A 542 2.99 -10.11 1.83
CA VAL A 542 2.39 -11.17 2.66
C VAL A 542 3.48 -12.04 3.29
N LEU A 543 3.51 -12.10 4.62
CA LEU A 543 4.29 -13.05 5.41
C LEU A 543 3.34 -14.12 5.96
N ALA A 544 3.50 -15.36 5.51
CA ALA A 544 2.55 -16.43 5.77
C ALA A 544 3.23 -17.70 6.29
N ASN A 545 2.44 -18.55 6.94
CA ASN A 545 2.76 -19.96 7.11
C ASN A 545 1.57 -20.83 6.68
N GLN A 546 1.76 -21.59 5.62
CA GLN A 546 0.74 -22.54 5.12
C GLN A 546 0.94 -23.97 5.64
N ALA A 547 2.03 -24.24 6.35
CA ALA A 547 2.30 -25.56 6.90
C ALA A 547 1.43 -25.87 8.13
N ALA A 548 1.16 -27.16 8.32
CA ALA A 548 0.50 -27.67 9.53
C ALA A 548 1.35 -27.42 10.80
N SER A 549 2.67 -27.44 10.66
CA SER A 549 3.60 -27.07 11.73
C SER A 549 3.55 -25.56 11.95
N ARG A 550 3.28 -25.14 13.20
CA ARG A 550 3.26 -23.72 13.56
C ARG A 550 4.67 -23.13 13.54
N ALA A 551 4.79 -21.92 13.03
CA ALA A 551 6.03 -21.14 13.03
C ALA A 551 5.86 -19.87 13.87
N THR A 552 6.95 -19.40 14.46
CA THR A 552 7.00 -18.11 15.16
C THR A 552 7.85 -17.13 14.36
N VAL A 553 7.31 -15.95 14.10
CA VAL A 553 8.04 -14.81 13.56
C VAL A 553 8.41 -13.88 14.71
N THR A 554 9.70 -13.72 14.96
CA THR A 554 10.22 -12.78 15.95
C THR A 554 10.60 -11.47 15.27
N LEU A 555 10.05 -10.36 15.76
CA LEU A 555 10.42 -9.01 15.33
C LEU A 555 11.43 -8.44 16.34
N ASP A 556 12.67 -8.21 15.91
CA ASP A 556 13.73 -7.59 16.70
C ASP A 556 14.33 -6.39 15.94
N TYR A 557 13.49 -5.39 15.67
CA TYR A 557 13.89 -4.19 14.93
C TYR A 557 14.63 -3.14 15.78
N THR A 558 14.93 -3.45 17.04
CA THR A 558 15.58 -2.49 17.94
C THR A 558 17.08 -2.43 17.70
N LEU A 559 17.62 -1.22 17.59
CA LEU A 559 19.06 -1.00 17.57
C LEU A 559 19.59 -1.06 19.00
N ARG A 560 20.50 -1.99 19.28
CA ARG A 560 21.17 -2.08 20.58
C ARG A 560 22.41 -1.19 20.56
N ALA A 561 22.75 -0.59 21.70
CA ALA A 561 23.91 0.30 21.81
C ALA A 561 25.22 -0.37 21.32
N GLY A 562 25.44 -1.64 21.63
CA GLY A 562 26.62 -2.38 21.19
C GLY A 562 26.74 -2.56 19.68
N ASP A 563 25.61 -2.51 18.96
CA ASP A 563 25.52 -2.72 17.51
C ASP A 563 25.61 -1.41 16.71
N VAL A 564 25.63 -0.25 17.39
CA VAL A 564 25.82 1.05 16.75
C VAL A 564 27.23 1.12 16.15
N ALA A 565 27.29 1.22 14.82
CA ALA A 565 28.53 1.33 14.08
C ALA A 565 29.33 2.58 14.50
N LEU A 566 30.63 2.38 14.73
CA LEU A 566 31.58 3.45 15.04
C LEU A 566 32.35 3.84 13.79
N ASN A 567 31.90 4.89 13.14
CA ASN A 567 32.52 5.38 11.93
C ASN A 567 33.77 6.21 12.21
N SER A 568 34.64 6.32 11.21
CA SER A 568 35.78 7.22 11.19
C SER A 568 35.60 8.24 10.07
N TRP A 569 36.21 9.41 10.23
CA TRP A 569 36.22 10.42 9.17
C TRP A 569 36.86 9.85 7.90
N SER A 570 36.31 10.24 6.75
CA SER A 570 36.74 9.77 5.43
C SER A 570 36.88 10.93 4.46
N GLU A 571 37.89 10.87 3.59
CA GLU A 571 38.12 11.84 2.52
C GLU A 571 36.99 11.88 1.48
N SER A 572 36.12 10.87 1.45
CA SER A 572 34.88 10.90 0.65
C SER A 572 33.92 12.01 1.09
N ARG A 573 34.02 12.47 2.35
CA ARG A 573 33.20 13.53 2.95
C ARG A 573 31.70 13.29 2.82
N ARG A 574 31.30 12.01 2.84
CA ARG A 574 29.92 11.55 2.79
C ARG A 574 29.67 10.54 3.90
N GLY A 575 28.49 10.60 4.50
CA GLY A 575 28.06 9.69 5.55
C GLY A 575 26.55 9.68 5.68
N THR A 576 26.03 8.83 6.57
CA THR A 576 24.59 8.76 6.83
C THR A 576 24.24 9.68 8.00
N VAL A 577 23.22 10.52 7.83
CA VAL A 577 22.71 11.35 8.92
C VAL A 577 22.25 10.46 10.08
N GLY A 578 22.67 10.79 11.30
CA GLY A 578 22.42 10.01 12.50
C GLY A 578 23.56 9.05 12.88
N ASP A 579 24.49 8.76 11.97
CA ASP A 579 25.61 7.86 12.25
C ASP A 579 26.57 8.43 13.29
N LEU A 580 27.12 7.52 14.11
CA LEU A 580 28.11 7.83 15.13
C LEU A 580 29.52 7.81 14.53
N TYR A 581 30.31 8.82 14.86
CA TYR A 581 31.70 8.96 14.46
C TYR A 581 32.61 9.11 15.68
N LYS A 582 33.77 8.44 15.63
CA LYS A 582 34.84 8.57 16.60
C LYS A 582 35.92 9.51 16.07
N TYR A 583 36.30 10.48 16.89
CA TYR A 583 37.40 11.39 16.61
C TYR A 583 38.46 11.33 17.72
N ASN A 584 39.65 10.83 17.39
CA ASN A 584 40.81 10.97 18.25
C ASN A 584 41.38 12.38 18.08
N ASN A 585 40.91 13.33 18.90
CA ASN A 585 41.18 14.75 18.73
C ASN A 585 42.63 15.09 19.11
N PRO A 586 43.50 15.46 18.15
CA PRO A 586 44.91 15.70 18.43
C PRO A 586 45.16 17.06 19.11
N TYR A 587 44.19 17.99 19.07
CA TYR A 587 44.32 19.35 19.60
C TYR A 587 44.10 19.38 21.11
N THR A 588 43.14 18.62 21.60
CA THR A 588 42.72 18.57 23.02
C THR A 588 43.11 17.25 23.71
N LYS A 589 43.65 16.28 22.95
CA LYS A 589 44.08 14.96 23.45
C LYS A 589 42.95 14.12 24.04
N THR A 590 41.74 14.30 23.53
CA THR A 590 40.55 13.54 23.92
C THR A 590 40.11 12.58 22.81
N THR A 591 39.29 11.59 23.19
CA THR A 591 38.45 10.87 22.22
C THR A 591 37.08 11.53 22.26
N ASP A 592 36.63 12.04 21.13
CA ASP A 592 35.38 12.77 20.98
C ASP A 592 34.44 11.97 20.10
N TYR A 593 33.16 11.89 20.48
CA TYR A 593 32.13 11.25 19.67
C TYR A 593 31.21 12.30 19.08
N PHE A 594 30.88 12.13 17.80
CA PHE A 594 30.01 13.03 17.06
C PHE A 594 28.92 12.26 16.33
N ILE A 595 27.70 12.79 16.32
CA ILE A 595 26.62 12.35 15.44
C ILE A 595 26.61 13.24 14.20
N LEU A 596 26.49 12.64 13.03
CA LEU A 596 26.41 13.35 11.76
C LEU A 596 25.00 13.93 11.53
N LYS A 597 24.89 15.20 11.15
CA LYS A 597 23.62 15.92 10.90
C LYS A 597 23.32 16.16 9.41
N GLN A 598 24.30 15.98 8.53
CA GLN A 598 24.16 16.18 7.07
C GLN A 598 24.85 15.05 6.31
N ASP A 599 24.35 14.69 5.14
CA ASP A 599 24.90 13.60 4.30
C ASP A 599 26.30 13.91 3.74
N LYS A 600 26.71 15.18 3.79
CA LYS A 600 28.03 15.69 3.42
C LYS A 600 28.65 16.43 4.59
N TYR A 601 29.94 16.20 4.83
CA TYR A 601 30.62 16.81 5.97
C TYR A 601 32.02 17.34 5.66
N SER A 602 32.45 18.29 6.49
CA SER A 602 33.84 18.75 6.54
C SER A 602 34.57 18.12 7.73
N TYR A 603 35.66 18.73 8.19
CA TYR A 603 36.40 18.30 9.38
C TYR A 603 35.54 18.38 10.64
N PHE A 604 35.86 17.55 11.64
CA PHE A 604 35.25 17.64 12.96
C PHE A 604 35.59 18.97 13.65
N PRO A 605 34.68 19.49 14.50
CA PRO A 605 35.03 20.53 15.46
C PRO A 605 36.19 20.10 16.37
N THR A 606 37.13 21.01 16.63
CA THR A 606 38.35 20.72 17.41
C THR A 606 38.25 21.04 18.90
N HIS A 607 37.16 21.69 19.32
CA HIS A 607 36.95 22.28 20.65
C HIS A 607 35.71 21.71 21.36
N GLN A 608 35.31 20.47 21.03
CA GLN A 608 34.15 19.79 21.63
C GLN A 608 32.82 20.55 21.47
N GLY A 609 32.72 21.43 20.46
CA GLY A 609 31.49 22.12 20.09
C GLY A 609 30.70 21.37 19.03
N SER A 610 29.40 21.64 18.93
CA SER A 610 28.55 21.21 17.81
C SER A 610 28.45 22.31 16.75
N ASP A 611 28.18 21.92 15.50
CA ASP A 611 27.88 22.83 14.41
C ASP A 611 26.68 22.35 13.55
N ASN A 612 26.54 22.87 12.33
CA ASN A 612 25.46 22.50 11.41
C ASN A 612 25.57 21.07 10.87
N THR A 613 26.77 20.47 10.95
CA THR A 613 27.13 19.17 10.39
C THR A 613 27.37 18.12 11.47
N TRP A 614 28.02 18.51 12.58
CA TRP A 614 28.45 17.60 13.62
C TRP A 614 27.82 17.96 14.96
N GLU A 615 27.22 16.99 15.62
CA GLU A 615 26.73 17.10 17.00
C GLU A 615 27.71 16.41 17.94
N PHE A 616 28.36 17.15 18.84
CA PHE A 616 29.21 16.56 19.88
C PHE A 616 28.36 15.87 20.94
N VAL A 617 28.65 14.60 21.21
CA VAL A 617 27.86 13.76 22.16
C VAL A 617 28.72 13.18 23.29
N GLY A 618 29.87 13.78 23.55
CA GLY A 618 30.71 13.45 24.70
C GLY A 618 31.92 12.57 24.38
N HIS A 619 32.50 12.00 25.44
CA HIS A 619 33.74 11.21 25.40
C HIS A 619 33.55 9.72 25.71
N SER A 620 32.34 9.34 26.13
CA SER A 620 31.98 7.98 26.50
C SER A 620 31.40 7.27 25.29
N GLN A 621 32.05 6.18 24.86
CA GLN A 621 31.57 5.39 23.72
C GLN A 621 30.20 4.80 24.00
N SER A 622 30.02 4.23 25.19
CA SER A 622 28.77 3.58 25.59
C SER A 622 27.61 4.55 25.63
N ASP A 623 27.82 5.77 26.15
CA ASP A 623 26.76 6.77 26.27
C ASP A 623 26.40 7.35 24.90
N ALA A 624 27.40 7.57 24.03
CA ALA A 624 27.18 8.03 22.67
C ALA A 624 26.46 6.98 21.81
N GLN A 625 26.86 5.71 21.91
CA GLN A 625 26.18 4.60 21.24
C GLN A 625 24.76 4.41 21.79
N LYS A 626 24.56 4.51 23.11
CA LYS A 626 23.22 4.47 23.71
C LYS A 626 22.34 5.61 23.21
N LEU A 627 22.86 6.83 23.12
CA LEU A 627 22.11 7.97 22.60
C LEU A 627 21.65 7.74 21.14
N VAL A 628 22.51 7.20 20.30
CA VAL A 628 22.17 6.87 18.90
C VAL A 628 21.11 5.77 18.85
N ALA A 629 21.28 4.69 19.63
CA ALA A 629 20.31 3.62 19.74
C ALA A 629 18.94 4.13 20.22
N ASP A 630 18.91 4.95 21.28
CA ASP A 630 17.66 5.52 21.81
C ASP A 630 16.96 6.42 20.78
N ARG A 631 17.72 7.24 20.03
CA ARG A 631 17.16 8.09 18.95
C ARG A 631 16.62 7.28 17.79
N PHE A 632 17.32 6.21 17.40
CA PHE A 632 16.86 5.29 16.36
C PHE A 632 15.56 4.60 16.79
N ASN A 633 15.55 4.02 17.99
CA ASN A 633 14.41 3.28 18.51
C ASN A 633 13.19 4.17 18.76
N ALA A 634 13.38 5.46 19.09
CA ALA A 634 12.30 6.42 19.28
C ALA A 634 11.45 6.68 18.02
N ALA A 635 11.98 6.42 16.81
CA ALA A 635 11.23 6.57 15.55
C ALA A 635 10.09 5.54 15.40
N GLY A 636 10.15 4.42 16.13
CA GLY A 636 9.21 3.32 16.00
C GLY A 636 9.42 2.49 14.72
N TYR A 637 8.47 1.62 14.42
CA TYR A 637 8.51 0.72 13.28
C TYR A 637 7.14 0.62 12.63
N LEU A 638 7.09 0.60 11.30
CA LEU A 638 5.85 0.55 10.52
C LEU A 638 5.86 -0.67 9.60
N PHE A 639 4.74 -1.38 9.52
CA PHE A 639 4.57 -2.49 8.59
C PHE A 639 3.21 -2.41 7.88
N HIS A 640 3.29 -2.19 6.56
CA HIS A 640 2.14 -2.09 5.65
C HIS A 640 1.53 -3.43 5.23
N GLY A 641 2.27 -4.53 5.42
CA GLY A 641 1.91 -5.83 4.86
C GLY A 641 0.88 -6.65 5.65
N GLN A 642 0.82 -7.93 5.35
CA GLN A 642 -0.14 -8.89 5.88
C GLN A 642 0.56 -10.04 6.60
N LEU A 643 0.04 -10.43 7.75
CA LEU A 643 0.45 -11.62 8.49
C LEU A 643 -0.62 -12.71 8.33
N LYS A 644 -0.28 -13.91 7.83
CA LYS A 644 -1.29 -14.93 7.49
C LYS A 644 -0.97 -16.35 7.95
N GLY A 645 -2.02 -17.10 8.28
CA GLY A 645 -1.95 -18.55 8.45
C GLY A 645 -1.47 -18.99 9.84
N ASN A 646 -0.76 -20.12 9.90
CA ASN A 646 -0.41 -20.77 11.16
C ASN A 646 0.84 -20.16 11.81
N LEU A 647 0.74 -18.88 12.17
CA LEU A 647 1.82 -18.08 12.73
C LEU A 647 1.55 -17.69 14.19
N ASN A 648 2.62 -17.66 14.99
CA ASN A 648 2.74 -16.74 16.11
C ASN A 648 3.61 -15.55 15.68
N VAL A 649 3.40 -14.39 16.31
CA VAL A 649 4.26 -13.21 16.14
C VAL A 649 4.70 -12.71 17.51
N GLU A 650 6.00 -12.47 17.68
CA GLU A 650 6.57 -11.99 18.93
C GLU A 650 7.35 -10.69 18.71
N ASN A 651 6.98 -9.64 19.44
CA ASN A 651 7.73 -8.40 19.56
C ASN A 651 7.99 -8.10 21.04
N ARG A 652 9.20 -8.41 21.51
CA ARG A 652 9.60 -8.25 22.90
C ARG A 652 10.71 -7.23 23.00
N LEU A 653 10.32 -5.99 23.29
CA LEU A 653 11.26 -4.89 23.38
C LEU A 653 11.99 -4.96 24.74
N PRO A 654 13.30 -4.67 24.83
CA PRO A 654 13.99 -4.71 26.10
C PRO A 654 13.44 -3.67 27.08
N ALA A 655 13.32 -4.03 28.36
CA ALA A 655 12.80 -3.13 29.39
C ALA A 655 13.66 -1.86 29.52
N GLY A 656 13.03 -0.70 29.68
CA GLY A 656 13.73 0.58 29.78
C GLY A 656 14.26 1.15 28.45
N THR A 657 14.00 0.49 27.32
CA THR A 657 14.30 1.03 25.98
C THR A 657 13.32 2.15 25.63
N THR A 658 13.85 3.34 25.30
CA THR A 658 13.05 4.37 24.61
C THR A 658 12.69 3.82 23.23
N SER A 659 11.44 3.42 23.03
CA SER A 659 10.96 2.87 21.77
C SER A 659 9.71 3.60 21.31
N GLY A 660 9.67 3.96 20.03
CA GLY A 660 8.44 4.37 19.35
C GLY A 660 7.50 3.19 19.16
N ALA A 661 6.33 3.45 18.57
CA ALA A 661 5.33 2.41 18.36
C ALA A 661 5.74 1.41 17.25
N LEU A 662 5.41 0.13 17.45
CA LEU A 662 5.15 -0.78 16.33
C LEU A 662 3.77 -0.44 15.78
N VAL A 663 3.69 -0.07 14.51
CA VAL A 663 2.45 0.31 13.85
C VAL A 663 2.16 -0.71 12.74
N LEU A 664 0.95 -1.26 12.77
CA LEU A 664 0.41 -2.08 11.69
C LEU A 664 -0.80 -1.37 11.08
N ASP A 665 -0.68 -0.92 9.84
CA ASP A 665 -1.76 -0.38 9.00
C ASP A 665 -2.07 -1.29 7.79
N GLY A 666 -1.44 -2.46 7.76
CA GLY A 666 -1.81 -3.57 6.89
C GLY A 666 -2.92 -4.43 7.48
N SER A 667 -2.73 -5.75 7.55
CA SER A 667 -3.73 -6.65 8.15
C SER A 667 -3.12 -7.90 8.77
N ALA A 668 -3.89 -8.62 9.57
CA ALA A 668 -3.47 -9.90 10.10
C ALA A 668 -4.64 -10.90 10.13
N ASP A 669 -4.34 -12.14 9.78
CA ASP A 669 -5.24 -13.29 9.93
C ASP A 669 -4.39 -14.52 10.27
N ILE A 670 -4.05 -14.65 11.55
CA ILE A 670 -3.20 -15.74 12.05
C ILE A 670 -3.98 -16.59 13.06
N SER A 671 -3.76 -17.90 13.01
CA SER A 671 -4.40 -18.84 13.94
C SER A 671 -3.72 -18.93 15.30
N GLY A 672 -2.61 -18.21 15.49
CA GLY A 672 -1.81 -18.22 16.71
C GLY A 672 -1.87 -16.90 17.47
N THR A 673 -0.82 -16.67 18.25
CA THR A 673 -0.76 -15.56 19.21
C THR A 673 0.10 -14.42 18.68
N PHE A 674 -0.36 -13.18 18.85
CA PHE A 674 0.46 -11.98 18.75
C PHE A 674 0.90 -11.56 20.15
N THR A 675 2.21 -11.46 20.40
CA THR A 675 2.78 -11.07 21.70
C THR A 675 3.51 -9.75 21.58
N GLN A 676 3.12 -8.77 22.41
CA GLN A 676 3.84 -7.52 22.60
C GLN A 676 4.28 -7.41 24.07
N GLU A 677 5.58 -7.17 24.28
CA GLU A 677 6.14 -6.87 25.60
C GLU A 677 6.92 -5.56 25.56
N ASN A 678 6.56 -4.63 26.44
CA ASN A 678 7.05 -3.24 26.49
C ASN A 678 6.71 -2.42 25.22
N GLY A 679 7.02 -1.12 25.28
CA GLY A 679 6.79 -0.15 24.20
C GLY A 679 5.32 0.03 23.84
N ARG A 680 5.07 0.41 22.58
CA ARG A 680 3.72 0.67 22.07
C ARG A 680 3.39 -0.17 20.84
N LEU A 681 2.15 -0.65 20.76
CA LEU A 681 1.58 -1.32 19.57
C LEU A 681 0.34 -0.55 19.11
N THR A 682 0.30 -0.18 17.83
CA THR A 682 -0.85 0.49 17.21
C THR A 682 -1.36 -0.35 16.05
N LEU A 683 -2.64 -0.71 16.08
CA LEU A 683 -3.36 -1.30 14.95
C LEU A 683 -4.33 -0.26 14.41
N GLN A 684 -4.28 0.03 13.11
CA GLN A 684 -5.10 1.09 12.51
C GLN A 684 -5.56 0.73 11.10
N GLY A 685 -6.54 1.47 10.59
CA GLY A 685 -6.80 1.52 9.16
C GLY A 685 -5.67 2.23 8.41
N HIS A 686 -5.78 2.25 7.09
CA HIS A 686 -4.77 2.84 6.21
C HIS A 686 -5.37 4.01 5.43
N PRO A 687 -4.79 5.21 5.47
CA PRO A 687 -5.26 6.31 4.63
C PRO A 687 -5.08 5.94 3.15
N VAL A 688 -6.04 6.29 2.30
CA VAL A 688 -5.91 6.02 0.86
C VAL A 688 -4.74 6.83 0.30
N ILE A 689 -3.84 6.17 -0.44
CA ILE A 689 -2.69 6.82 -1.07
C ILE A 689 -3.16 7.66 -2.26
N HIS A 690 -2.71 8.91 -2.32
CA HIS A 690 -2.87 9.81 -3.46
C HIS A 690 -1.54 10.12 -4.14
N ALA A 691 -1.62 10.54 -5.41
CA ALA A 691 -0.48 11.14 -6.09
C ALA A 691 -0.11 12.44 -5.35
N TRP A 692 1.16 12.78 -5.31
CA TRP A 692 1.61 14.00 -4.63
C TRP A 692 2.69 14.70 -5.44
N SER A 693 3.05 15.92 -5.02
CA SER A 693 3.99 16.77 -5.74
C SER A 693 4.73 17.72 -4.81
N SER A 694 5.70 18.47 -5.34
CA SER A 694 6.45 19.45 -4.56
C SER A 694 5.55 20.60 -4.07
N GLN A 695 5.92 21.21 -2.94
CA GLN A 695 5.27 22.42 -2.44
C GLN A 695 5.25 23.53 -3.50
N SER A 696 6.32 23.66 -4.30
CA SER A 696 6.38 24.65 -5.39
C SER A 696 5.34 24.44 -6.49
N LEU A 697 4.95 23.19 -6.77
CA LEU A 697 3.87 22.91 -7.72
C LEU A 697 2.51 23.23 -7.10
N ALA A 698 2.31 22.83 -5.85
CA ALA A 698 1.09 23.13 -5.11
C ALA A 698 0.85 24.65 -5.05
N ASP A 699 1.88 25.44 -4.71
CA ASP A 699 1.80 26.91 -4.65
C ASP A 699 1.49 27.52 -6.03
N ARG A 700 2.05 26.95 -7.11
CA ARG A 700 1.80 27.40 -8.48
C ARG A 700 0.33 27.19 -8.88
N LEU A 701 -0.23 26.01 -8.62
CA LEU A 701 -1.64 25.73 -8.89
C LEU A 701 -2.57 26.52 -7.96
N ALA A 702 -2.20 26.70 -6.69
CA ALA A 702 -2.94 27.55 -5.75
C ALA A 702 -3.03 29.00 -6.23
N SER A 703 -1.98 29.53 -6.88
CA SER A 703 -2.00 30.87 -7.49
C SER A 703 -3.01 31.02 -8.64
N THR A 704 -3.50 29.90 -9.17
CA THR A 704 -4.56 29.83 -10.20
C THR A 704 -5.94 29.51 -9.62
N GLY A 705 -6.05 29.41 -8.28
CA GLY A 705 -7.29 29.06 -7.58
C GLY A 705 -7.51 27.55 -7.37
N ASP A 706 -6.52 26.70 -7.69
CA ASP A 706 -6.58 25.25 -7.48
C ASP A 706 -5.78 24.84 -6.23
N HIS A 707 -6.47 24.43 -5.18
CA HIS A 707 -5.87 23.98 -3.91
C HIS A 707 -5.89 22.45 -3.74
N SER A 708 -6.16 21.70 -4.82
CA SER A 708 -6.34 20.24 -4.75
C SER A 708 -5.03 19.46 -4.62
N ILE A 709 -3.90 20.04 -5.04
CA ILE A 709 -2.64 19.31 -5.09
C ILE A 709 -2.11 18.96 -3.71
N LEU A 710 -1.88 17.67 -3.53
CA LEU A 710 -1.31 17.12 -2.31
C LEU A 710 0.22 17.17 -2.36
N THR A 711 0.83 17.47 -1.20
CA THR A 711 2.30 17.54 -1.03
C THR A 711 2.87 16.36 -0.25
N ARG A 712 2.02 15.37 0.02
CA ARG A 712 2.32 14.11 0.69
C ARG A 712 1.33 13.05 0.21
N PRO A 713 1.69 11.76 0.24
CA PRO A 713 0.82 10.69 -0.25
C PRO A 713 -0.44 10.48 0.61
N THR A 714 -0.32 10.73 1.92
CA THR A 714 -1.39 10.50 2.92
C THR A 714 -1.39 11.59 3.99
N SER A 715 -2.53 11.82 4.65
CA SER A 715 -2.69 12.82 5.73
C SER A 715 -3.66 12.37 6.82
N PHE A 716 -3.60 13.01 7.99
CA PHE A 716 -4.45 12.68 9.14
C PHE A 716 -5.91 13.10 8.94
N ASP A 717 -6.13 14.18 8.19
CA ASP A 717 -7.41 14.86 7.98
C ASP A 717 -8.15 14.40 6.71
N GLN A 718 -7.54 13.55 5.88
CA GLN A 718 -8.21 12.98 4.72
C GLN A 718 -9.41 12.11 5.15
N LYS A 719 -10.43 12.10 4.31
CA LYS A 719 -11.71 11.45 4.63
C LYS A 719 -11.74 9.98 4.26
N ASP A 720 -11.02 9.61 3.21
CA ASP A 720 -11.01 8.28 2.62
C ASP A 720 -9.91 7.41 3.21
N TRP A 721 -10.37 6.38 3.92
CA TRP A 721 -9.53 5.40 4.61
C TRP A 721 -9.92 4.00 4.16
N GLU A 722 -8.94 3.13 4.05
CA GLU A 722 -9.12 1.72 3.83
C GLU A 722 -9.31 1.01 5.17
N ASN A 723 -10.38 0.22 5.26
CA ASN A 723 -10.63 -0.58 6.44
C ASN A 723 -9.64 -1.75 6.52
N ARG A 724 -9.10 -1.98 7.71
CA ARG A 724 -8.16 -3.06 8.01
C ARG A 724 -8.73 -3.99 9.07
N THR A 725 -8.42 -5.28 8.94
CA THR A 725 -8.87 -6.32 9.87
C THR A 725 -7.67 -7.05 10.43
N PHE A 726 -7.68 -7.25 11.73
CA PHE A 726 -6.68 -7.98 12.49
C PHE A 726 -7.36 -9.11 13.25
N THR A 727 -6.98 -10.35 12.96
CA THR A 727 -7.52 -11.55 13.58
C THR A 727 -6.37 -12.37 14.14
N PHE A 728 -6.44 -12.66 15.44
CA PHE A 728 -5.49 -13.50 16.18
C PHE A 728 -6.28 -14.42 17.12
N ASP A 729 -5.77 -15.61 17.43
CA ASP A 729 -6.33 -16.41 18.55
C ASP A 729 -6.24 -15.62 19.86
N ARG A 730 -5.05 -15.07 20.13
CA ARG A 730 -4.77 -14.23 21.29
C ARG A 730 -3.89 -13.04 20.96
N LEU A 731 -4.13 -11.94 21.66
CA LEU A 731 -3.24 -10.79 21.77
C LEU A 731 -2.73 -10.68 23.21
N LEU A 732 -1.45 -11.03 23.42
CA LEU A 732 -0.79 -10.96 24.73
C LEU A 732 -0.06 -9.63 24.87
N LEU A 733 -0.41 -8.87 25.91
CA LEU A 733 0.16 -7.55 26.20
C LEU A 733 0.80 -7.53 27.59
N LYS A 734 2.04 -7.06 27.69
CA LYS A 734 2.72 -6.91 28.97
C LYS A 734 3.56 -5.63 29.01
N ASN A 735 3.28 -4.76 29.98
CA ASN A 735 3.92 -3.44 30.10
C ASN A 735 3.80 -2.60 28.82
N THR A 736 2.68 -2.72 28.10
CA THR A 736 2.51 -2.16 26.75
C THR A 736 1.45 -1.05 26.73
N ASP A 737 1.67 -0.01 25.93
CA ASP A 737 0.62 0.90 25.46
C ASP A 737 0.06 0.34 24.14
N PHE A 738 -1.20 -0.05 24.12
CA PHE A 738 -1.87 -0.60 22.94
C PHE A 738 -2.97 0.35 22.46
N GLY A 739 -2.99 0.66 21.16
CA GLY A 739 -4.01 1.47 20.51
C GLY A 739 -4.68 0.75 19.34
N LEU A 740 -6.02 0.79 19.30
CA LEU A 740 -6.82 0.42 18.12
C LEU A 740 -7.44 1.69 17.52
N GLY A 741 -6.87 2.16 16.41
CA GLY A 741 -7.26 3.40 15.71
C GLY A 741 -8.46 3.25 14.79
N ARG A 742 -8.87 4.37 14.16
CA ARG A 742 -9.98 4.41 13.18
C ARG A 742 -9.79 3.41 12.04
N ASN A 743 -10.89 3.03 11.40
CA ASN A 743 -10.96 2.12 10.25
C ASN A 743 -10.32 0.73 10.51
N ALA A 744 -10.12 0.34 11.77
CA ALA A 744 -9.60 -0.97 12.15
C ALA A 744 -10.65 -1.83 12.85
N SER A 745 -10.68 -3.12 12.51
CA SER A 745 -11.41 -4.16 13.24
C SER A 745 -10.44 -5.18 13.83
N LEU A 746 -10.57 -5.47 15.12
CA LEU A 746 -9.75 -6.46 15.84
C LEU A 746 -10.64 -7.60 16.35
N ASN A 747 -10.31 -8.83 15.96
CA ASN A 747 -10.98 -10.06 16.38
C ASN A 747 -9.99 -10.93 17.17
N THR A 748 -10.08 -10.96 18.50
CA THR A 748 -9.15 -11.73 19.33
C THR A 748 -9.59 -11.84 20.79
N THR A 749 -8.94 -12.72 21.56
CA THR A 749 -8.91 -12.60 23.01
C THR A 749 -7.70 -11.78 23.45
N ILE A 750 -7.93 -10.66 24.13
CA ILE A 750 -6.85 -9.88 24.75
C ILE A 750 -6.54 -10.46 26.14
N GLU A 751 -5.28 -10.74 26.41
CA GLU A 751 -4.79 -11.02 27.77
C GLU A 751 -3.68 -10.01 28.09
N ALA A 752 -3.93 -9.13 29.06
CA ALA A 752 -3.07 -8.00 29.34
C ALA A 752 -2.63 -7.96 30.81
N THR A 753 -1.36 -7.61 31.03
CA THR A 753 -0.77 -7.39 32.36
C THR A 753 -0.03 -6.07 32.40
N ASP A 754 -0.33 -5.25 33.40
CA ASP A 754 0.30 -3.93 33.62
C ASP A 754 0.36 -3.07 32.34
N SER A 755 -0.70 -3.09 31.53
CA SER A 755 -0.75 -2.46 30.20
C SER A 755 -1.87 -1.43 30.08
N VAL A 756 -1.78 -0.54 29.11
CA VAL A 756 -2.86 0.39 28.74
C VAL A 756 -3.41 -0.02 27.39
N ILE A 757 -4.72 -0.17 27.28
CA ILE A 757 -5.43 -0.59 26.08
C ILE A 757 -6.41 0.53 25.73
N THR A 758 -6.24 1.16 24.57
CA THR A 758 -7.10 2.25 24.10
C THR A 758 -7.83 1.83 22.83
N LEU A 759 -9.14 1.66 22.91
CA LEU A 759 -9.99 1.36 21.74
C LEU A 759 -10.63 2.63 21.23
N GLY A 760 -10.47 2.92 19.94
CA GLY A 760 -10.80 4.21 19.36
C GLY A 760 -9.73 5.23 19.71
N ASP A 761 -8.46 4.80 19.64
CA ASP A 761 -7.30 5.66 19.88
C ASP A 761 -7.21 6.70 18.75
N ARG A 762 -7.10 7.97 19.13
CA ARG A 762 -6.97 9.09 18.19
C ARG A 762 -5.55 9.23 17.65
N ARG A 763 -4.57 8.67 18.37
CA ARG A 763 -3.15 8.70 18.02
C ARG A 763 -2.91 7.68 16.91
N ILE A 764 -2.75 8.16 15.70
CA ILE A 764 -2.53 7.33 14.52
C ILE A 764 -1.25 7.76 13.82
N PHE A 765 -0.78 6.94 12.90
CA PHE A 765 0.47 7.14 12.18
C PHE A 765 0.23 7.16 10.67
N ILE A 766 1.05 7.92 9.97
CA ILE A 766 1.14 7.90 8.50
C ILE A 766 2.59 7.68 8.09
N ASP A 767 2.79 7.10 6.90
CA ASP A 767 4.09 7.11 6.24
C ASP A 767 4.20 8.30 5.28
N ARG A 768 5.20 9.16 5.47
CA ARG A 768 5.47 10.26 4.52
C ARG A 768 5.97 9.79 3.16
N LYS A 769 6.36 8.52 3.04
CA LYS A 769 6.84 7.88 1.82
C LYS A 769 5.92 6.77 1.33
N ASP A 770 4.68 6.74 1.81
CA ASP A 770 3.72 5.71 1.44
C ASP A 770 3.56 5.59 -0.09
N GLY A 771 3.71 4.38 -0.61
CA GLY A 771 3.70 4.09 -2.04
C GLY A 771 4.99 4.42 -2.81
N ASP A 772 6.07 4.85 -2.15
CA ASP A 772 7.40 5.14 -2.74
C ASP A 772 8.45 4.06 -2.38
N GLY A 773 8.02 2.80 -2.43
CA GLY A 773 8.85 1.62 -2.15
C GLY A 773 8.97 1.27 -0.66
N THR A 774 10.01 0.53 -0.28
CA THR A 774 10.09 -0.09 1.07
C THR A 774 10.55 0.84 2.19
N ALA A 775 10.96 2.07 1.87
CA ALA A 775 11.53 2.99 2.85
C ALA A 775 10.42 3.86 3.42
N PHE A 776 10.20 3.81 4.73
CA PHE A 776 9.17 4.59 5.41
C PHE A 776 9.75 5.71 6.29
N VAL A 777 8.94 6.73 6.56
CA VAL A 777 9.14 7.75 7.58
C VAL A 777 7.84 7.92 8.35
N SER A 778 7.77 7.26 9.51
CA SER A 778 6.60 7.27 10.37
C SER A 778 6.39 8.64 11.03
N GLU A 779 5.17 9.16 10.97
CA GLU A 779 4.74 10.39 11.64
C GLU A 779 3.51 10.11 12.49
N GLU A 780 3.58 10.37 13.80
CA GLU A 780 2.41 10.33 14.70
C GLU A 780 1.59 11.61 14.56
N GLY A 781 0.27 11.47 14.55
CA GLY A 781 -0.67 12.58 14.57
C GLY A 781 -2.02 12.18 15.16
N THR A 782 -3.03 13.01 14.94
CA THR A 782 -4.37 12.81 15.50
C THR A 782 -5.41 12.71 14.40
N SER A 783 -6.19 11.63 14.39
CA SER A 783 -7.37 11.47 13.54
C SER A 783 -8.43 10.67 14.29
N GLU A 784 -9.68 11.12 14.23
CA GLU A 784 -10.82 10.45 14.87
C GLU A 784 -11.87 10.09 13.83
N ALA A 785 -12.51 8.93 14.01
CA ALA A 785 -13.64 8.52 13.20
C ALA A 785 -14.84 9.44 13.44
N VAL A 786 -15.32 10.09 12.37
CA VAL A 786 -16.52 10.94 12.42
C VAL A 786 -17.79 10.13 12.15
N ASN A 787 -17.69 9.14 11.26
CA ASN A 787 -18.82 8.27 10.88
C ASN A 787 -18.70 6.90 11.53
N ASP A 788 -19.83 6.23 11.76
CA ASP A 788 -19.87 4.87 12.31
C ASP A 788 -19.16 3.82 11.44
N ALA A 789 -19.06 4.08 10.12
CA ALA A 789 -18.32 3.22 9.18
C ALA A 789 -16.80 3.26 9.42
N ASP A 790 -16.28 4.38 9.92
CA ASP A 790 -14.85 4.60 10.19
C ASP A 790 -14.48 4.24 11.63
N ARG A 791 -15.48 4.01 12.50
CA ARG A 791 -15.26 3.72 13.91
C ARG A 791 -14.57 2.37 14.09
N SER A 792 -13.59 2.32 14.99
CA SER A 792 -12.89 1.08 15.30
C SER A 792 -13.79 0.08 16.02
N ARG A 793 -13.53 -1.22 15.76
CA ARG A 793 -14.37 -2.32 16.26
C ARG A 793 -13.50 -3.38 16.90
N PHE A 794 -13.82 -3.76 18.12
CA PHE A 794 -13.22 -4.88 18.82
C PHE A 794 -14.26 -5.98 19.01
N ASN A 795 -13.93 -7.21 18.61
CA ASN A 795 -14.76 -8.39 18.80
C ASN A 795 -13.96 -9.47 19.54
N GLY A 796 -14.43 -9.91 20.70
CA GLY A 796 -13.81 -10.98 21.47
C GLY A 796 -13.81 -10.70 22.96
N SER A 797 -12.94 -11.34 23.72
CA SER A 797 -12.92 -11.23 25.19
C SER A 797 -11.66 -10.50 25.66
N ALA A 798 -11.71 -9.89 26.85
CA ALA A 798 -10.56 -9.23 27.45
C ALA A 798 -10.31 -9.71 28.89
N VAL A 799 -9.09 -10.13 29.20
CA VAL A 799 -8.62 -10.48 30.54
C VAL A 799 -7.59 -9.46 30.98
N LEU A 800 -7.87 -8.77 32.10
CA LEU A 800 -7.06 -7.64 32.58
C LEU A 800 -6.44 -7.98 33.94
N ASN A 801 -5.11 -7.94 34.02
CA ASN A 801 -4.34 -8.27 35.23
C ASN A 801 -3.47 -7.09 35.70
N GLY A 802 -3.13 -7.09 36.99
CA GLY A 802 -2.29 -6.06 37.59
C GLY A 802 -2.92 -4.67 37.44
N ASN A 803 -2.12 -3.67 37.10
CA ASN A 803 -2.56 -2.29 36.92
C ASN A 803 -3.09 -2.01 35.51
N THR A 804 -3.62 -3.01 34.81
CA THR A 804 -4.07 -2.86 33.43
C THR A 804 -5.27 -1.94 33.33
N ARG A 805 -5.25 -1.03 32.36
CA ARG A 805 -6.35 -0.12 32.04
C ARG A 805 -6.88 -0.34 30.63
N LEU A 806 -8.20 -0.48 30.49
CA LEU A 806 -8.91 -0.54 29.22
C LEU A 806 -9.82 0.69 29.05
N ASP A 807 -9.49 1.55 28.09
CA ASP A 807 -10.27 2.73 27.72
C ASP A 807 -11.04 2.48 26.41
N ILE A 808 -12.37 2.44 26.48
CA ILE A 808 -13.26 2.37 25.32
C ILE A 808 -13.71 3.79 24.99
N LEU A 809 -13.02 4.41 24.02
CA LEU A 809 -13.20 5.80 23.62
C LEU A 809 -14.25 5.92 22.52
N ASN A 810 -13.86 6.26 21.29
CA ASN A 810 -14.75 6.30 20.13
C ASN A 810 -14.66 4.96 19.38
N ALA A 811 -15.19 3.91 20.00
CA ALA A 811 -15.08 2.53 19.52
C ALA A 811 -16.31 1.69 19.88
N THR A 812 -16.49 0.59 19.17
CA THR A 812 -17.44 -0.47 19.54
C THR A 812 -16.68 -1.69 20.06
N PHE A 813 -16.92 -2.04 21.33
CA PHE A 813 -16.47 -3.29 21.95
C PHE A 813 -17.63 -4.30 21.95
N ARG A 814 -17.48 -5.45 21.30
CA ARG A 814 -18.44 -6.55 21.34
C ARG A 814 -17.78 -7.76 22.02
N GLY A 815 -18.13 -8.01 23.28
CA GLY A 815 -17.37 -8.95 24.09
C GLY A 815 -17.69 -9.00 25.58
N ASP A 816 -16.97 -9.86 26.29
CA ASP A 816 -16.94 -9.92 27.75
C ASP A 816 -15.58 -9.51 28.32
N ILE A 817 -15.57 -9.04 29.57
CA ILE A 817 -14.37 -8.57 30.27
C ILE A 817 -14.24 -9.29 31.61
N THR A 818 -13.06 -9.85 31.85
CA THR A 818 -12.62 -10.36 33.16
C THR A 818 -11.48 -9.46 33.67
N GLY A 819 -11.83 -8.46 34.48
CA GLY A 819 -10.90 -7.58 35.17
C GLY A 819 -10.59 -8.07 36.58
N ASN A 820 -9.33 -8.42 36.83
CA ASN A 820 -8.84 -8.81 38.15
C ASN A 820 -8.49 -7.60 39.01
N HIS A 821 -8.21 -7.82 40.29
CA HIS A 821 -7.87 -6.77 41.26
C HIS A 821 -6.75 -5.85 40.76
N GLY A 822 -6.96 -4.54 40.85
CA GLY A 822 -6.06 -3.48 40.37
C GLY A 822 -6.41 -2.97 38.96
N SER A 823 -7.18 -3.72 38.18
CA SER A 823 -7.52 -3.36 36.81
C SER A 823 -8.63 -2.31 36.72
N GLN A 824 -8.63 -1.55 35.62
CA GLN A 824 -9.56 -0.45 35.41
C GLN A 824 -10.17 -0.50 34.01
N VAL A 825 -11.48 -0.28 33.92
CA VAL A 825 -12.19 -0.13 32.64
C VAL A 825 -12.87 1.23 32.60
N ALA A 826 -12.71 1.97 31.51
CA ALA A 826 -13.40 3.24 31.29
C ALA A 826 -14.20 3.22 29.98
N LEU A 827 -15.44 3.70 30.03
CA LEU A 827 -16.33 3.84 28.88
C LEU A 827 -16.67 5.32 28.65
N SER A 828 -16.21 5.88 27.53
CA SER A 828 -16.42 7.28 27.16
C SER A 828 -17.81 7.54 26.56
N ARG A 829 -18.17 8.80 26.35
CA ARG A 829 -19.46 9.22 25.76
C ARG A 829 -19.76 8.57 24.41
N ASN A 830 -18.74 8.45 23.56
CA ASN A 830 -18.89 7.86 22.21
C ASN A 830 -18.55 6.36 22.21
N GLY A 831 -18.29 5.79 23.39
CA GLY A 831 -17.93 4.39 23.56
C GLY A 831 -19.18 3.53 23.65
N VAL A 832 -19.16 2.43 22.92
CA VAL A 832 -20.23 1.43 22.92
C VAL A 832 -19.65 0.10 23.37
N TRP A 833 -20.19 -0.46 24.44
CA TRP A 833 -19.89 -1.83 24.89
C TRP A 833 -21.13 -2.71 24.73
N ASN A 834 -21.09 -3.62 23.77
CA ASN A 834 -22.06 -4.70 23.57
C ASN A 834 -21.57 -5.95 24.32
N MET A 835 -22.10 -6.18 25.51
CA MET A 835 -21.67 -7.25 26.40
C MET A 835 -22.26 -8.60 25.97
N THR A 836 -21.40 -9.56 25.62
CA THR A 836 -21.82 -10.85 25.05
C THR A 836 -21.93 -11.98 26.07
N LYS A 837 -21.23 -11.89 27.21
CA LYS A 837 -21.34 -12.80 28.37
C LYS A 837 -21.24 -12.01 29.66
N SER A 838 -21.56 -12.64 30.79
CA SER A 838 -21.34 -12.03 32.12
C SER A 838 -19.88 -11.58 32.26
N SER A 839 -19.68 -10.41 32.86
CA SER A 839 -18.37 -9.76 32.99
C SER A 839 -18.12 -9.36 34.45
N THR A 840 -16.86 -9.41 34.87
CA THR A 840 -16.43 -9.03 36.23
C THR A 840 -15.36 -7.96 36.13
N LEU A 841 -15.52 -6.85 36.83
CA LEU A 841 -14.58 -5.72 36.82
C LEU A 841 -14.18 -5.36 38.24
N ASP A 842 -12.92 -4.96 38.44
CA ASP A 842 -12.52 -4.34 39.70
C ASP A 842 -12.98 -2.87 39.74
N SER A 843 -12.40 -2.00 38.90
CA SER A 843 -12.84 -0.61 38.78
C SER A 843 -13.50 -0.33 37.43
N PHE A 844 -14.69 0.26 37.43
CA PHE A 844 -15.39 0.72 36.23
C PHE A 844 -15.74 2.19 36.30
N ARG A 845 -15.39 2.94 35.24
CA ARG A 845 -15.71 4.35 35.10
C ARG A 845 -16.50 4.61 33.83
N SER A 846 -17.50 5.48 33.89
CA SER A 846 -18.15 5.97 32.67
C SER A 846 -18.56 7.44 32.75
N ARG A 847 -18.49 8.11 31.59
CA ARG A 847 -18.93 9.50 31.40
C ARG A 847 -19.81 9.60 30.16
N GLY A 848 -21.05 9.12 30.27
CA GLY A 848 -22.04 9.19 29.19
C GLY A 848 -22.00 8.05 28.17
N GLY A 849 -21.30 6.94 28.46
CA GLY A 849 -21.15 5.84 27.51
C GLY A 849 -22.37 4.94 27.39
N THR A 850 -22.37 4.10 26.34
CA THR A 850 -23.47 3.15 26.07
C THR A 850 -23.02 1.73 26.38
N LEU A 851 -23.74 1.07 27.30
CA LEU A 851 -23.60 -0.35 27.61
C LEU A 851 -24.86 -1.08 27.13
N SER A 852 -24.71 -2.07 26.26
CA SER A 852 -25.81 -2.94 25.86
C SER A 852 -25.57 -4.37 26.34
N LEU A 853 -26.48 -4.90 27.16
CA LEU A 853 -26.53 -6.31 27.52
C LEU A 853 -27.46 -7.08 26.56
N VAL A 854 -28.25 -6.35 25.78
CA VAL A 854 -29.11 -6.85 24.70
C VAL A 854 -28.26 -7.07 23.45
N THR A 855 -28.03 -8.33 23.13
CA THR A 855 -27.27 -8.79 21.97
C THR A 855 -28.14 -9.74 21.14
N GLU A 856 -27.72 -10.04 19.92
CA GLU A 856 -28.36 -11.07 19.09
C GLU A 856 -28.41 -12.40 19.86
N ASN A 857 -29.58 -13.06 19.88
CA ASN A 857 -29.85 -14.26 20.69
C ASN A 857 -29.61 -14.04 22.19
N TRP A 858 -30.27 -13.00 22.73
CA TRP A 858 -30.12 -12.61 24.13
C TRP A 858 -30.37 -13.76 25.12
N THR A 859 -29.43 -13.92 26.06
CA THR A 859 -29.59 -14.67 27.30
C THR A 859 -29.29 -13.75 28.49
N PRO A 860 -29.88 -13.97 29.68
CA PRO A 860 -29.57 -13.19 30.88
C PRO A 860 -28.07 -13.14 31.20
N LYS A 861 -27.54 -11.95 31.46
CA LYS A 861 -26.12 -11.73 31.80
C LYS A 861 -25.96 -10.81 33.00
N THR A 862 -24.85 -10.95 33.73
CA THR A 862 -24.53 -10.09 34.88
C THR A 862 -23.23 -9.34 34.65
N LEU A 863 -23.25 -8.02 34.88
CA LEU A 863 -22.05 -7.20 35.07
C LEU A 863 -21.80 -7.03 36.56
N THR A 864 -20.72 -7.63 37.07
CA THR A 864 -20.29 -7.47 38.47
C THR A 864 -19.13 -6.49 38.52
N VAL A 865 -19.22 -5.47 39.36
CA VAL A 865 -18.20 -4.43 39.50
C VAL A 865 -17.87 -4.25 40.97
N ASN A 866 -16.58 -4.25 41.34
CA ASN A 866 -16.19 -3.96 42.72
C ASN A 866 -16.45 -2.48 43.06
N THR A 867 -15.88 -1.55 42.28
CA THR A 867 -16.08 -0.09 42.43
C THR A 867 -16.53 0.56 41.13
N MET A 868 -17.64 1.30 41.15
CA MET A 868 -18.23 1.94 39.98
C MET A 868 -18.34 3.47 40.11
N HIS A 869 -17.71 4.20 39.19
CA HIS A 869 -17.75 5.66 39.06
C HIS A 869 -18.40 6.06 37.73
N ALA A 870 -19.74 6.08 37.68
CA ALA A 870 -20.49 6.26 36.45
C ALA A 870 -21.49 7.41 36.52
N SER A 871 -21.51 8.24 35.48
CA SER A 871 -22.53 9.27 35.29
C SER A 871 -23.06 9.27 33.87
N SER A 872 -24.37 9.52 33.75
CA SER A 872 -25.07 9.70 32.47
C SER A 872 -24.98 8.50 31.51
N MET A 873 -24.70 7.29 32.01
CA MET A 873 -24.67 6.10 31.16
C MET A 873 -26.05 5.77 30.57
N HIS A 874 -26.06 5.24 29.36
CA HIS A 874 -27.22 4.56 28.79
C HIS A 874 -26.99 3.05 28.83
N ILE A 875 -27.91 2.30 29.46
CA ILE A 875 -27.74 0.87 29.72
C ILE A 875 -28.96 0.12 29.16
N ALA A 876 -28.79 -0.54 28.02
CA ALA A 876 -29.84 -1.39 27.45
C ALA A 876 -29.83 -2.77 28.12
N MET A 877 -30.98 -3.17 28.67
CA MET A 877 -31.16 -4.41 29.43
C MET A 877 -32.26 -5.29 28.84
N GLY A 878 -31.99 -6.59 28.78
CA GLY A 878 -32.93 -7.62 28.40
C GLY A 878 -33.66 -8.18 29.62
N VAL A 879 -34.93 -8.52 29.42
CA VAL A 879 -35.79 -9.18 30.41
C VAL A 879 -36.59 -10.27 29.71
N SER A 880 -36.68 -11.47 30.31
CA SER A 880 -37.66 -12.50 29.96
C SER A 880 -38.69 -12.58 31.08
N THR A 881 -39.90 -12.12 30.78
CA THR A 881 -41.04 -12.22 31.70
C THR A 881 -41.50 -13.66 31.90
N ALA A 882 -41.41 -14.49 30.85
CA ALA A 882 -41.76 -15.91 30.88
C ALA A 882 -40.88 -16.70 31.86
N ASP A 883 -39.57 -16.46 31.83
CA ASP A 883 -38.60 -17.18 32.66
C ASP A 883 -38.34 -16.47 34.00
N SER A 884 -38.89 -15.26 34.20
CA SER A 884 -38.57 -14.38 35.33
C SER A 884 -37.06 -14.15 35.48
N THR A 885 -36.38 -13.90 34.36
CA THR A 885 -34.94 -13.63 34.32
C THR A 885 -34.65 -12.29 33.64
N SER A 886 -33.54 -11.66 33.98
CA SER A 886 -33.09 -10.43 33.35
C SER A 886 -31.58 -10.33 33.34
N ASP A 887 -31.10 -9.37 32.57
CA ASP A 887 -29.79 -8.82 32.80
C ASP A 887 -29.70 -8.16 34.19
N ARG A 888 -28.47 -8.08 34.73
CA ARG A 888 -28.22 -7.48 36.06
C ARG A 888 -26.90 -6.73 36.12
N ILE A 889 -26.88 -5.62 36.86
CA ILE A 889 -25.66 -4.93 37.31
C ILE A 889 -25.50 -5.10 38.83
N SER A 890 -24.35 -5.55 39.30
CA SER A 890 -24.07 -5.73 40.72
C SER A 890 -22.80 -4.99 41.13
N ILE A 891 -22.95 -3.94 41.93
CA ILE A 891 -21.86 -3.14 42.49
C ILE A 891 -21.58 -3.61 43.92
N LEU A 892 -20.35 -4.04 44.20
CA LEU A 892 -20.04 -4.75 45.45
C LEU A 892 -19.57 -3.83 46.59
N HIS A 893 -18.74 -2.83 46.30
CA HIS A 893 -18.07 -2.04 47.34
C HIS A 893 -18.43 -0.55 47.34
N GLN A 894 -18.42 0.11 46.18
CA GLN A 894 -18.73 1.55 46.12
C GLN A 894 -19.35 1.95 44.78
N ALA A 895 -20.39 2.79 44.83
CA ALA A 895 -21.00 3.44 43.67
C ALA A 895 -21.00 4.97 43.85
N THR A 896 -20.43 5.71 42.90
CA THR A 896 -20.46 7.19 42.89
C THR A 896 -20.77 7.74 41.50
N GLY A 897 -21.31 8.96 41.42
CA GLY A 897 -21.84 9.55 40.18
C GLY A 897 -23.37 9.59 40.23
N GLY A 898 -24.04 9.43 39.07
CA GLY A 898 -25.50 9.35 39.00
C GLY A 898 -26.08 9.66 37.62
N HIS A 899 -27.42 9.67 37.53
CA HIS A 899 -28.16 9.84 36.27
C HIS A 899 -27.88 8.74 35.23
N ASN A 900 -27.65 7.51 35.68
CA ASN A 900 -27.47 6.38 34.77
C ASN A 900 -28.85 5.80 34.42
N THR A 901 -29.14 5.63 33.13
CA THR A 901 -30.47 5.22 32.67
C THR A 901 -30.49 3.74 32.31
N LEU A 902 -31.40 2.99 32.94
CA LEU A 902 -31.73 1.61 32.60
C LEU A 902 -32.85 1.62 31.55
N ASP A 903 -32.51 1.22 30.33
CA ASP A 903 -33.42 1.10 29.20
C ASP A 903 -33.92 -0.35 29.08
N LEU A 904 -35.24 -0.51 29.21
CA LEU A 904 -35.96 -1.79 29.17
C LEU A 904 -36.79 -1.93 27.90
N SER A 905 -36.37 -1.31 26.80
CA SER A 905 -37.06 -1.41 25.49
C SER A 905 -37.24 -2.85 25.02
N SER A 906 -36.46 -3.81 25.52
CA SER A 906 -36.67 -5.25 25.27
C SER A 906 -38.04 -5.79 25.74
N LEU A 907 -38.74 -5.08 26.64
CA LEU A 907 -40.06 -5.44 27.15
C LEU A 907 -41.21 -5.12 26.18
N PHE A 908 -40.98 -4.34 25.12
CA PHE A 908 -42.06 -3.78 24.29
C PHE A 908 -42.98 -4.80 23.61
N ASP A 909 -42.48 -6.01 23.31
CA ASP A 909 -43.25 -7.07 22.66
C ASP A 909 -43.66 -8.18 23.65
N GLN A 910 -43.50 -7.95 24.97
CA GLN A 910 -43.82 -8.91 26.02
C GLN A 910 -45.00 -8.43 26.88
N THR A 911 -45.93 -9.34 27.21
CA THR A 911 -46.93 -9.06 28.26
C THR A 911 -46.25 -9.22 29.61
N VAL A 912 -46.14 -8.13 30.39
CA VAL A 912 -45.44 -8.15 31.68
C VAL A 912 -46.35 -8.72 32.77
N ILE A 913 -46.20 -10.02 33.05
CA ILE A 913 -46.73 -10.66 34.26
C ILE A 913 -45.55 -11.30 34.99
N LEU A 914 -44.99 -10.57 35.95
CA LEU A 914 -43.92 -11.06 36.81
C LEU A 914 -44.50 -11.79 38.03
N LYS A 915 -43.94 -12.97 38.34
CA LYS A 915 -44.29 -13.74 39.55
C LYS A 915 -43.57 -13.24 40.81
N ASN A 916 -42.36 -12.69 40.65
CA ASN A 916 -41.51 -12.17 41.71
C ASN A 916 -40.81 -10.89 41.23
N ASP A 917 -40.39 -10.05 42.18
CA ASP A 917 -39.60 -8.86 41.87
C ASP A 917 -38.26 -9.26 41.22
N LEU A 918 -37.88 -8.53 40.18
CA LEU A 918 -36.68 -8.83 39.38
C LEU A 918 -35.65 -7.70 39.55
N THR A 919 -34.52 -8.02 40.18
CA THR A 919 -33.46 -7.05 40.44
C THR A 919 -32.61 -6.81 39.20
N LEU A 920 -32.66 -5.58 38.68
CA LEU A 920 -31.92 -5.12 37.51
C LEU A 920 -30.58 -4.50 37.92
N ALA A 921 -30.53 -3.79 39.05
CA ALA A 921 -29.28 -3.27 39.60
C ALA A 921 -29.24 -3.38 41.13
N SER A 922 -28.04 -3.60 41.68
CA SER A 922 -27.78 -3.56 43.13
C SER A 922 -26.49 -2.80 43.44
N ALA A 923 -26.50 -1.95 44.48
CA ALA A 923 -25.34 -1.21 44.98
C ALA A 923 -25.33 -1.14 46.51
N PRO A 924 -24.19 -0.89 47.18
CA PRO A 924 -24.13 -0.84 48.64
C PRO A 924 -25.05 0.23 49.25
N ALA A 925 -25.57 -0.03 50.45
CA ALA A 925 -26.36 0.94 51.22
C ALA A 925 -25.64 2.29 51.35
N GLY A 926 -26.41 3.39 51.29
CA GLY A 926 -25.89 4.75 51.20
C GLY A 926 -25.66 5.26 49.76
N THR A 927 -25.80 4.40 48.75
CA THR A 927 -25.88 4.85 47.34
C THR A 927 -27.19 5.61 47.11
N SER A 928 -27.14 6.76 46.44
CA SER A 928 -28.34 7.54 46.12
C SER A 928 -29.36 6.72 45.34
N HIS A 929 -30.65 6.79 45.70
CA HIS A 929 -31.72 6.11 44.96
C HIS A 929 -31.86 6.61 43.51
N GLY A 930 -31.44 7.86 43.25
CA GLY A 930 -31.38 8.45 41.91
C GLY A 930 -30.11 8.09 41.12
N TYR A 931 -29.27 7.17 41.63
CA TYR A 931 -28.07 6.73 40.92
C TYR A 931 -28.42 6.06 39.58
N PHE A 932 -29.43 5.20 39.60
CA PHE A 932 -30.11 4.68 38.41
C PHE A 932 -31.52 5.25 38.29
N SER A 933 -31.95 5.48 37.05
CA SER A 933 -33.33 5.80 36.67
C SER A 933 -33.78 4.87 35.56
N PHE A 934 -35.09 4.65 35.41
CA PHE A 934 -35.66 3.85 34.31
C PHE A 934 -36.03 4.75 33.13
N ALA A 935 -35.72 4.31 31.91
CA ALA A 935 -36.11 5.04 30.69
C ALA A 935 -37.64 5.08 30.53
N SER A 936 -38.16 6.19 30.00
CA SER A 936 -39.56 6.26 29.54
C SER A 936 -39.66 5.57 28.17
N LEU A 937 -40.55 4.59 28.06
CA LEU A 937 -40.65 3.74 26.88
C LEU A 937 -41.76 4.26 25.95
N ASN A 938 -41.39 4.96 24.86
CA ASN A 938 -42.34 5.58 23.92
C ASN A 938 -42.55 4.73 22.65
N ARG A 939 -43.80 4.44 22.29
CA ARG A 939 -44.19 3.81 20.99
C ARG A 939 -45.38 4.56 20.40
N GLY A 940 -45.16 5.30 19.29
CA GLY A 940 -46.22 6.12 18.68
C GLY A 940 -46.74 7.19 19.65
N PHE A 941 -48.05 7.15 19.96
CA PHE A 941 -48.68 8.05 20.94
C PHE A 941 -48.81 7.44 22.35
N THR A 942 -48.20 6.28 22.63
CA THR A 942 -48.32 5.58 23.90
C THR A 942 -47.00 5.57 24.66
N VAL A 943 -47.02 5.99 25.92
CA VAL A 943 -45.91 5.88 26.86
C VAL A 943 -46.16 4.65 27.72
N TYR A 944 -45.33 3.62 27.58
CA TYR A 944 -45.31 2.49 28.49
C TYR A 944 -44.36 2.83 29.66
N ILE A 945 -44.82 2.60 30.89
CA ILE A 945 -43.99 2.79 32.08
C ILE A 945 -44.03 1.47 32.84
N PRO A 946 -42.93 0.69 32.83
CA PRO A 946 -42.87 -0.53 33.62
C PRO A 946 -43.02 -0.22 35.11
N ASP A 947 -43.75 -1.06 35.85
CA ASP A 947 -43.88 -0.91 37.31
C ASP A 947 -42.54 -1.23 37.96
N THR A 948 -41.90 -0.21 38.51
CA THR A 948 -40.52 -0.29 39.04
C THR A 948 -40.47 0.21 40.47
N GLN A 949 -39.52 -0.30 41.24
CA GLN A 949 -39.30 0.12 42.62
C GLN A 949 -37.81 0.22 42.94
N VAL A 950 -37.48 1.11 43.89
CA VAL A 950 -36.16 1.22 44.49
C VAL A 950 -36.31 0.98 45.99
N GLN A 951 -35.61 -0.02 46.52
CA GLN A 951 -35.68 -0.37 47.94
C GLN A 951 -34.32 -0.65 48.54
N GLU A 952 -34.15 -0.35 49.82
CA GLU A 952 -32.98 -0.78 50.59
C GLU A 952 -33.29 -2.07 51.32
N LYS A 953 -32.49 -3.10 51.06
CA LYS A 953 -32.64 -4.42 51.67
C LYS A 953 -31.27 -5.11 51.77
N ASP A 954 -31.03 -5.80 52.88
CA ASP A 954 -29.81 -6.60 53.11
C ASP A 954 -28.49 -5.82 52.90
N ASN A 955 -28.44 -4.55 53.32
CA ASN A 955 -27.33 -3.60 53.09
C ASN A 955 -27.07 -3.21 51.62
N TYR A 956 -28.05 -3.38 50.74
CA TYR A 956 -27.99 -2.92 49.36
C TYR A 956 -29.18 -2.02 49.01
N VAL A 957 -28.95 -1.06 48.11
CA VAL A 957 -30.00 -0.37 47.34
C VAL A 957 -30.26 -1.20 46.09
N LEU A 958 -31.51 -1.60 45.88
CA LEU A 958 -31.97 -2.48 44.80
C LEU A 958 -32.90 -1.70 43.86
N TRP A 959 -32.62 -1.71 42.56
CA TRP A 959 -33.52 -1.22 41.51
C TRP A 959 -34.17 -2.42 40.82
N GLN A 960 -35.49 -2.48 40.85
CA GLN A 960 -36.24 -3.69 40.50
C GLN A 960 -37.43 -3.41 39.59
N LEU A 961 -37.74 -4.39 38.73
CA LEU A 961 -39.04 -4.51 38.09
C LEU A 961 -39.99 -5.22 39.06
N LYS A 962 -41.12 -4.60 39.36
CA LYS A 962 -42.03 -5.04 40.42
C LYS A 962 -42.98 -6.13 39.91
N HIS A 963 -43.25 -7.14 40.72
CA HIS A 963 -44.26 -8.14 40.41
C HIS A 963 -45.68 -7.57 40.48
N HIS A 964 -46.58 -8.12 39.67
CA HIS A 964 -48.01 -7.82 39.77
C HIS A 964 -48.64 -8.81 40.76
N ALA A 965 -49.11 -8.30 41.90
CA ALA A 965 -49.93 -9.10 42.81
C ALA A 965 -51.17 -9.58 42.05
N SER A 966 -51.45 -10.88 42.06
CA SER A 966 -52.68 -11.42 41.47
C SER A 966 -53.88 -10.70 42.07
N LEU A 967 -54.81 -10.24 41.23
CA LEU A 967 -56.16 -9.84 41.65
C LEU A 967 -56.78 -11.03 42.39
N ASP A 968 -56.73 -10.98 43.71
CA ASP A 968 -57.41 -11.92 44.59
C ASP A 968 -58.92 -11.71 44.36
N THR A 969 -59.60 -12.68 43.77
CA THR A 969 -61.05 -12.69 43.65
C THR A 969 -61.64 -12.93 45.04
N GLY A 970 -61.62 -11.89 45.87
CA GLY A 970 -62.23 -11.88 47.19
C GLY A 970 -63.74 -12.01 47.06
N SER A 971 -64.27 -13.13 47.53
CA SER A 971 -65.70 -13.33 47.77
C SER A 971 -66.21 -12.27 48.75
N SER A 972 -66.93 -11.26 48.24
CA SER A 972 -67.71 -10.35 49.07
C SER A 972 -69.09 -10.97 49.31
N SER A 973 -69.28 -11.42 50.54
CA SER A 973 -70.58 -11.71 51.13
C SER A 973 -71.45 -10.46 51.12
N LEU A 974 -72.64 -10.57 50.52
CA LEU A 974 -73.72 -9.61 50.62
C LEU A 974 -74.33 -9.61 52.03
N PRO A 975 -74.66 -8.44 52.62
CA PRO A 975 -75.77 -8.31 53.54
C PRO A 975 -77.02 -7.81 52.79
N GLY A 976 -78.15 -8.45 53.08
CA GLY A 976 -79.43 -8.21 52.41
C GLY A 976 -80.25 -7.05 52.96
N ALA A 977 -81.19 -6.62 52.12
CA ALA A 977 -82.52 -6.05 52.36
C ALA A 977 -82.96 -5.56 50.97
N GLY A 978 -84.03 -6.01 50.32
CA GLY A 978 -85.36 -6.28 50.81
C GLY A 978 -86.32 -5.59 49.83
N ASN A 979 -87.35 -6.33 49.42
CA ASN A 979 -88.61 -5.89 48.84
C ASN A 979 -88.77 -5.67 47.31
N ASN A 980 -89.54 -6.62 46.76
CA ASN A 980 -90.76 -6.48 45.95
C ASN A 980 -90.76 -5.63 44.66
N GLY A 981 -91.23 -6.27 43.58
CA GLY A 981 -92.11 -5.60 42.62
C GLY A 981 -91.94 -5.95 41.15
N ASN A 982 -92.38 -7.15 40.78
CA ASN A 982 -93.33 -7.45 39.70
C ASN A 982 -93.29 -6.71 38.34
N ASN A 983 -93.39 -7.52 37.28
CA ASN A 983 -93.84 -7.24 35.90
C ASN A 983 -93.04 -6.23 35.06
N GLY A 984 -92.71 -6.47 33.80
CA GLY A 984 -93.11 -7.51 32.88
C GLY A 984 -92.96 -7.00 31.45
N ASN A 985 -92.50 -7.90 30.59
CA ASN A 985 -92.92 -8.07 29.20
C ASN A 985 -92.44 -7.13 28.07
N ASN A 986 -91.96 -7.80 27.01
CA ASN A 986 -91.95 -7.46 25.59
C ASN A 986 -91.18 -6.22 25.11
N GLY A 987 -90.46 -6.25 23.99
CA GLY A 987 -90.25 -7.25 22.92
C GLY A 987 -89.05 -6.79 22.11
N ASN A 988 -88.29 -7.70 21.50
CA ASN A 988 -88.41 -8.05 20.07
C ASN A 988 -88.19 -6.81 19.17
N ASN A 989 -87.31 -6.77 18.17
CA ASN A 989 -86.72 -7.81 17.34
C ASN A 989 -85.73 -7.12 16.37
N GLY A 990 -84.90 -7.90 15.66
CA GLY A 990 -84.32 -7.46 14.38
C GLY A 990 -82.86 -7.01 14.47
N ASN A 991 -81.85 -7.89 14.53
CA ASN A 991 -81.43 -8.93 13.58
C ASN A 991 -80.46 -8.42 12.48
N ASN A 992 -79.26 -9.00 12.57
CA ASN A 992 -78.37 -9.49 11.52
C ASN A 992 -77.63 -8.58 10.54
N GLY A 993 -76.38 -8.99 10.32
CA GLY A 993 -75.64 -8.81 9.07
C GLY A 993 -74.20 -8.35 9.29
N ASN A 994 -73.35 -9.12 9.99
CA ASN A 994 -72.61 -10.28 9.48
C ASN A 994 -71.36 -9.90 8.66
N ASN A 995 -70.21 -10.40 9.16
CA ASN A 995 -68.96 -10.82 8.49
C ASN A 995 -68.31 -9.87 7.46
N GLY A 996 -67.00 -9.65 7.50
CA GLY A 996 -65.94 -10.38 8.18
C GLY A 996 -64.71 -10.48 7.28
N ASN A 997 -63.62 -10.84 7.94
CA ASN A 997 -62.43 -11.52 7.42
C ASN A 997 -61.27 -10.73 6.78
N ASN A 998 -60.15 -10.88 7.51
CA ASN A 998 -58.88 -11.46 7.11
C ASN A 998 -57.86 -10.63 6.32
N GLY A 999 -56.63 -10.71 6.86
CA GLY A 999 -55.36 -10.33 6.26
C GLY A 999 -54.33 -10.14 7.35
#